data_AF-A0A926ZM32-F1
#
_entry.id   AF-A0A926ZM32-F1
#
_cell.length_a   1.000
_cell.length_b   1.000
_cell.length_c   1.000
_cell.angle_alpha   90.00
_cell.angle_beta   90.00
_cell.angle_gamma   90.00
#
_symmetry.space_group_name_H-M   'P 1'
#
loop_
_entity.id
_entity.type
_entity.pdbx_description
1 polymer ?
#
loop_
_entity_poly.entity_id
_entity_poly.type
_entity_poly.pdbx_seq_one_letter_code
_entity_poly.pdbx_strand_id
1 'polypeptide(L)'
;MATGNHVIFLHPDGTSPSHYAFARFVDKGPDGRLNWDNLAHAGVYLGHMEDQLGGTSNAGAVTHATGAKVYAESFGLNADGSSVASLSGNTGKTIVQEAVAANKVTALVQSGAIYEPGTAAFVAQVGELVVDGERIPPRQQTAEIAKQVIESGVDFILGGGELTLLPIGTDGFHGTAAELDALSTNPIQRPSENLIELAKSKGYTVVYNEQQLKDLLDPAKYSTPPTKVLGVFAPIHTFNDRPEEVLTERGLPLYNETAPTIAEMLEVTQKLMEKHPNFNNGSIAIVEEEGSDNFGNNNNAAGTLEGVRRADAAIGVALDFVDKYSNTLLLTAADSDAGGLQVIDPLTPDEPVGTINNNPTTEPRPVPLDGQTGADTLPFVAAPDANGDVFNFGIGWAGTPDFSGSIVSKAQGLNADKLPATVDNTGMYELMYETLFETELPSRNPAPTPAPEATKDTGNVIFIHPDGTSPSHYMALRNVDKGPDGRLNWDEMSNAGVYLGHMENQLTGTSNAGAVTHANGVKVFNESFGLNEDQSLVTPASGKTGYTILEEAIEAGKATALIQSGQLAEPGTAAFAAETTNRLGDDIRARDKYAEIIEQVIRSGTDVIMGGGELYMLPQGTTGFHVTSEIDASESRPERRPTTNLIELAKSLGYSVVYTEEQMNQVVNSDNPPQKLLGVFAATDTFDDRTEEELGLNSENPLPLYVATAPTVAEMLDASLKIINKDPDGFFAVVEEEGSDNFANNNNAAGTIEAVRRADAAIGVAKDYVDTKDPNTLVVTAADSDAGGLQVFQYTPYTRPPGNSTDNPPLADSEPTVPFINVNPTTTNTTQNFLDGVNGSTASEQAPWKPFQAEDSIDGPMGNFGVAWVGTPDFPGSIVSKAYGMNADQLPSTLDNTEIYNLMYQTMFGVTAEEAAAQQETKLVSGTSQGDQLIAGDATFDGINDSVFAGAGNDEVDTQTVSSSIAGSNRISLGSGDDVIYVNKGDRAFGGDGNDVFDATDGKGDNRLSGGAGNDVFYLGKDDRALGGDGDDKLYVQFGGDNLISGGKGKDQFWIVSSELPEAANTILDFEKGSDVIGILGSASLGINANTIALNTVGSNTAIAFGGETLAILNGVTDVDVNTSFVFA
;
A
#
# COMPACT_ATOMS: atom_id res chain seq x y z
N MET A 1 -19.65 -35.81 1.25
CA MET A 1 -19.32 -34.45 0.79
C MET A 1 -20.56 -33.92 0.11
N ALA A 2 -21.02 -32.73 0.48
CA ALA A 2 -22.14 -32.07 -0.19
C ALA A 2 -21.79 -31.87 -1.67
N THR A 3 -22.79 -31.94 -2.57
CA THR A 3 -22.56 -31.87 -4.03
C THR A 3 -22.82 -30.50 -4.62
N GLY A 4 -23.55 -29.62 -3.94
CA GLY A 4 -23.87 -28.27 -4.41
C GLY A 4 -23.06 -27.22 -3.66
N ASN A 5 -22.73 -26.12 -4.34
CA ASN A 5 -21.90 -25.03 -3.81
C ASN A 5 -22.62 -24.19 -2.75
N HIS A 6 -21.83 -23.57 -1.89
CA HIS A 6 -22.30 -22.76 -0.77
C HIS A 6 -21.80 -21.32 -0.90
N VAL A 7 -22.61 -20.37 -0.44
CA VAL A 7 -22.24 -18.96 -0.34
C VAL A 7 -22.54 -18.46 1.07
N ILE A 8 -21.58 -17.75 1.66
CA ILE A 8 -21.77 -16.96 2.87
C ILE A 8 -21.40 -15.53 2.49
N PHE A 9 -22.39 -14.66 2.47
CA PHE A 9 -22.19 -13.23 2.31
C PHE A 9 -22.34 -12.57 3.68
N LEU A 10 -21.27 -11.98 4.18
CA LEU A 10 -21.22 -11.31 5.47
C LEU A 10 -21.06 -9.82 5.24
N HIS A 11 -22.03 -9.05 5.72
CA HIS A 11 -22.13 -7.60 5.59
C HIS A 11 -21.92 -6.96 6.96
N PRO A 12 -20.68 -6.63 7.35
CA PRO A 12 -20.44 -5.78 8.51
C PRO A 12 -20.70 -4.34 8.09
N ASP A 13 -21.91 -3.86 8.37
CA ASP A 13 -22.42 -2.59 7.84
C ASP A 13 -21.54 -1.42 8.30
N GLY A 14 -21.32 -0.45 7.42
CA GLY A 14 -20.54 0.75 7.70
C GLY A 14 -19.04 0.57 7.92
N THR A 15 -18.45 -0.61 7.64
CA THR A 15 -17.04 -0.87 7.98
C THR A 15 -16.03 -0.58 6.87
N SER A 16 -14.97 0.14 7.25
CA SER A 16 -13.75 0.40 6.47
C SER A 16 -12.52 -0.29 7.10
N PRO A 17 -11.35 -0.34 6.44
CA PRO A 17 -10.10 -0.81 7.05
C PRO A 17 -9.77 -0.12 8.39
N SER A 18 -10.15 1.14 8.60
CA SER A 18 -9.99 1.84 9.88
C SER A 18 -10.78 1.22 11.03
N HIS A 19 -12.00 0.75 10.76
CA HIS A 19 -12.80 0.03 11.74
C HIS A 19 -12.12 -1.27 12.19
N TYR A 20 -11.56 -2.01 11.23
CA TYR A 20 -10.78 -3.22 11.51
C TYR A 20 -9.44 -2.91 12.19
N ALA A 21 -8.78 -1.81 11.82
CA ALA A 21 -7.55 -1.37 12.49
C ALA A 21 -7.79 -1.06 13.97
N PHE A 22 -8.88 -0.34 14.29
CA PHE A 22 -9.28 -0.10 15.66
C PHE A 22 -9.47 -1.40 16.45
N ALA A 23 -10.27 -2.35 15.93
CA ALA A 23 -10.46 -3.63 16.59
C ALA A 23 -9.16 -4.43 16.73
N ARG A 24 -8.32 -4.43 15.69
CA ARG A 24 -7.02 -5.12 15.67
C ARG A 24 -6.09 -4.57 16.74
N PHE A 25 -5.96 -3.25 16.84
CA PHE A 25 -5.11 -2.62 17.85
C PHE A 25 -5.54 -2.99 19.26
N VAL A 26 -6.84 -2.95 19.58
CA VAL A 26 -7.31 -3.31 20.93
C VAL A 26 -7.11 -4.80 21.23
N ASP A 27 -7.42 -5.70 20.29
CA ASP A 27 -7.53 -7.13 20.59
C ASP A 27 -6.29 -7.96 20.28
N LYS A 28 -5.51 -7.53 19.29
CA LYS A 28 -4.41 -8.32 18.71
C LYS A 28 -3.08 -7.58 18.69
N GLY A 29 -3.08 -6.26 18.90
CA GLY A 29 -1.93 -5.40 18.74
C GLY A 29 -1.68 -5.08 17.26
N PRO A 30 -0.74 -4.17 16.95
CA PRO A 30 -0.54 -3.68 15.59
C PRO A 30 0.03 -4.74 14.63
N ASP A 31 0.83 -5.69 15.11
CA ASP A 31 1.29 -6.87 14.34
C ASP A 31 0.23 -7.97 14.23
N GLY A 32 -0.85 -7.85 15.00
CA GLY A 32 -1.89 -8.84 15.09
C GLY A 32 -2.68 -9.01 13.78
N ARG A 33 -3.47 -10.08 13.70
CA ARG A 33 -4.41 -10.32 12.60
C ARG A 33 -5.77 -10.71 13.17
N LEU A 34 -6.82 -10.04 12.69
CA LEU A 34 -8.21 -10.43 12.88
C LEU A 34 -8.58 -11.55 11.87
N ASN A 35 -9.75 -12.17 12.02
CA ASN A 35 -10.20 -13.15 11.02
C ASN A 35 -10.41 -12.49 9.64
N TRP A 36 -10.89 -11.25 9.60
CA TRP A 36 -11.01 -10.46 8.37
C TRP A 36 -9.66 -10.22 7.69
N ASP A 37 -8.58 -10.06 8.45
CA ASP A 37 -7.24 -9.88 7.88
C ASP A 37 -6.73 -11.13 7.15
N ASN A 38 -7.19 -12.31 7.56
CA ASN A 38 -6.74 -13.60 7.02
C ASN A 38 -7.49 -14.06 5.76
N LEU A 39 -8.47 -13.28 5.25
CA LEU A 39 -9.16 -13.59 4.00
C LEU A 39 -8.21 -13.36 2.81
N ALA A 40 -8.07 -14.34 1.91
CA ALA A 40 -6.97 -14.38 0.94
C ALA A 40 -6.98 -13.32 -0.16
N HIS A 41 -8.14 -12.72 -0.48
CA HIS A 41 -8.25 -11.73 -1.57
C HIS A 41 -8.93 -10.45 -1.07
N ALA A 42 -8.47 -9.30 -1.56
CA ALA A 42 -9.02 -7.99 -1.24
C ALA A 42 -9.27 -7.15 -2.50
N GLY A 43 -10.27 -6.29 -2.44
CA GLY A 43 -10.60 -5.35 -3.50
C GLY A 43 -11.25 -4.09 -2.96
N VAL A 44 -10.86 -2.94 -3.50
CA VAL A 44 -11.49 -1.65 -3.18
C VAL A 44 -12.91 -1.64 -3.71
N TYR A 45 -13.88 -1.40 -2.84
CA TYR A 45 -15.30 -1.49 -3.16
C TYR A 45 -15.85 -0.13 -3.61
N LEU A 46 -16.56 -0.11 -4.75
CA LEU A 46 -17.21 1.08 -5.30
C LEU A 46 -18.73 1.03 -5.06
N GLY A 47 -19.16 1.78 -4.05
CA GLY A 47 -20.50 1.68 -3.46
C GLY A 47 -21.60 2.54 -4.07
N HIS A 48 -21.35 3.34 -5.11
CA HIS A 48 -22.33 4.28 -5.65
C HIS A 48 -23.65 3.61 -6.12
N MET A 49 -24.74 4.36 -6.07
CA MET A 49 -26.10 4.01 -6.50
C MET A 49 -26.43 4.67 -7.86
N GLU A 50 -27.60 4.35 -8.42
CA GLU A 50 -28.05 4.88 -9.72
C GLU A 50 -28.09 6.43 -9.76
N ASP A 51 -28.32 7.08 -8.61
CA ASP A 51 -28.55 8.51 -8.48
C ASP A 51 -27.62 9.22 -7.48
N GLN A 52 -26.62 8.52 -6.92
CA GLN A 52 -25.67 9.10 -5.96
C GLN A 52 -24.39 8.29 -5.78
N LEU A 53 -23.32 8.96 -5.35
CA LEU A 53 -22.00 8.47 -5.00
C LEU A 53 -22.00 7.65 -3.69
N GLY A 54 -22.80 8.07 -2.71
CA GLY A 54 -22.94 7.38 -1.43
C GLY A 54 -23.73 6.07 -1.55
N GLY A 55 -23.22 4.99 -0.98
CA GLY A 55 -24.03 3.80 -0.73
C GLY A 55 -25.15 4.10 0.29
N THR A 56 -26.20 3.30 0.28
CA THR A 56 -27.17 3.24 1.38
C THR A 56 -27.45 1.79 1.69
N SER A 57 -27.72 1.45 2.95
CA SER A 57 -27.88 0.06 3.36
C SER A 57 -28.99 -0.63 2.56
N ASN A 58 -30.11 0.08 2.29
CA ASN A 58 -31.18 -0.46 1.48
C ASN A 58 -30.81 -0.67 -0.01
N ALA A 59 -30.28 0.34 -0.70
CA ALA A 59 -30.04 0.23 -2.13
C ALA A 59 -28.78 -0.59 -2.43
N GLY A 60 -27.77 -0.53 -1.56
CA GLY A 60 -26.61 -1.41 -1.54
C GLY A 60 -27.02 -2.87 -1.43
N ALA A 61 -27.85 -3.21 -0.44
CA ALA A 61 -28.35 -4.58 -0.27
C ALA A 61 -29.20 -5.06 -1.46
N VAL A 62 -30.04 -4.19 -2.05
CA VAL A 62 -30.76 -4.52 -3.30
C VAL A 62 -29.79 -4.80 -4.44
N THR A 63 -28.71 -4.02 -4.54
CA THR A 63 -27.66 -4.20 -5.55
C THR A 63 -26.94 -5.53 -5.36
N HIS A 64 -26.54 -5.89 -4.14
CA HIS A 64 -25.95 -7.20 -3.84
C HIS A 64 -26.94 -8.35 -4.07
N ALA A 65 -28.23 -8.11 -3.86
CA ALA A 65 -29.28 -9.12 -4.01
C ALA A 65 -29.69 -9.38 -5.47
N THR A 66 -29.43 -8.43 -6.38
CA THR A 66 -29.95 -8.47 -7.76
C THR A 66 -28.89 -8.26 -8.84
N GLY A 67 -27.72 -7.71 -8.52
CA GLY A 67 -26.69 -7.32 -9.48
C GLY A 67 -27.05 -6.08 -10.31
N ALA A 68 -28.07 -5.32 -9.91
CA ALA A 68 -28.52 -4.13 -10.61
C ALA A 68 -28.34 -2.89 -9.72
N LYS A 69 -27.80 -1.81 -10.31
CA LYS A 69 -27.85 -0.49 -9.67
C LYS A 69 -29.30 -0.02 -9.58
N VAL A 70 -29.63 0.58 -8.45
CA VAL A 70 -30.95 1.13 -8.17
C VAL A 70 -30.79 2.48 -7.48
N TYR A 71 -31.84 3.31 -7.56
CA TYR A 71 -31.87 4.58 -6.83
C TYR A 71 -31.74 4.40 -5.30
N ALA A 72 -31.20 5.41 -4.62
CA ALA A 72 -30.73 5.38 -3.23
C ALA A 72 -31.74 4.91 -2.18
N GLU A 73 -33.05 5.10 -2.36
CA GLU A 73 -34.06 4.65 -1.39
C GLU A 73 -34.81 3.39 -1.86
N SER A 74 -34.29 2.69 -2.87
CA SER A 74 -34.87 1.44 -3.32
C SER A 74 -34.85 0.38 -2.22
N PHE A 75 -35.97 -0.32 -2.09
CA PHE A 75 -36.08 -1.56 -1.32
C PHE A 75 -36.65 -2.63 -2.25
N GLY A 76 -35.96 -2.89 -3.36
CA GLY A 76 -36.27 -3.95 -4.32
C GLY A 76 -37.24 -3.58 -5.46
N LEU A 77 -37.56 -2.29 -5.61
CA LEU A 77 -38.32 -1.73 -6.73
C LEU A 77 -37.57 -0.55 -7.35
N ASN A 78 -37.81 -0.27 -8.63
CA ASN A 78 -37.34 0.94 -9.30
C ASN A 78 -38.14 2.17 -8.84
N ALA A 79 -37.65 3.37 -9.14
CA ALA A 79 -38.30 4.62 -8.70
C ALA A 79 -39.74 4.79 -9.20
N ASP A 80 -40.07 4.18 -10.35
CA ASP A 80 -41.43 4.17 -10.93
C ASP A 80 -42.35 3.07 -10.34
N GLY A 81 -41.84 2.30 -9.37
CA GLY A 81 -42.52 1.17 -8.74
C GLY A 81 -42.50 -0.13 -9.54
N SER A 82 -41.80 -0.17 -10.68
CA SER A 82 -41.58 -1.42 -11.42
C SER A 82 -40.56 -2.33 -10.73
N SER A 83 -40.58 -3.62 -11.05
CA SER A 83 -39.64 -4.59 -10.49
C SER A 83 -38.23 -4.38 -11.06
N VAL A 84 -37.23 -4.50 -10.19
CA VAL A 84 -35.80 -4.48 -10.56
C VAL A 84 -35.49 -5.63 -11.53
N ALA A 85 -34.74 -5.34 -12.58
CA ALA A 85 -34.27 -6.35 -13.53
C ALA A 85 -32.92 -6.91 -13.06
N SER A 86 -32.94 -8.03 -12.35
CA SER A 86 -31.73 -8.69 -11.86
C SER A 86 -30.82 -9.14 -12.99
N LEU A 87 -29.51 -9.15 -12.74
CA LEU A 87 -28.48 -9.49 -13.71
C LEU A 87 -28.59 -10.93 -14.23
N SER A 88 -29.18 -11.85 -13.44
CA SER A 88 -29.55 -13.20 -13.89
C SER A 88 -30.60 -13.24 -15.00
N GLY A 89 -31.29 -12.13 -15.26
CA GLY A 89 -32.44 -12.02 -16.16
C GLY A 89 -33.79 -12.37 -15.52
N ASN A 90 -33.81 -12.77 -14.24
CA ASN A 90 -35.04 -13.08 -13.51
C ASN A 90 -35.65 -11.82 -12.87
N THR A 91 -36.28 -10.97 -13.68
CA THR A 91 -36.90 -9.71 -13.21
C THR A 91 -37.77 -9.88 -11.97
N GLY A 92 -37.52 -9.05 -10.96
CA GLY A 92 -38.22 -9.07 -9.67
C GLY A 92 -37.81 -10.20 -8.74
N LYS A 93 -36.72 -10.92 -9.04
CA LYS A 93 -36.17 -11.98 -8.17
C LYS A 93 -34.76 -11.68 -7.71
N THR A 94 -34.52 -11.84 -6.42
CA THR A 94 -33.18 -11.77 -5.83
C THR A 94 -32.49 -13.14 -5.89
N ILE A 95 -31.18 -13.15 -5.64
CA ILE A 95 -30.41 -14.40 -5.54
C ILE A 95 -30.96 -15.37 -4.48
N VAL A 96 -31.42 -14.87 -3.33
CA VAL A 96 -32.01 -15.71 -2.27
C VAL A 96 -33.36 -16.28 -2.71
N GLN A 97 -34.21 -15.49 -3.38
CA GLN A 97 -35.49 -15.99 -3.90
C GLN A 97 -35.29 -17.05 -4.99
N GLU A 98 -34.25 -16.91 -5.83
CA GLU A 98 -33.83 -17.94 -6.79
C GLU A 98 -33.30 -19.20 -6.06
N ALA A 99 -32.53 -19.04 -4.97
CA ALA A 99 -32.04 -20.14 -4.17
C ALA A 99 -33.18 -20.94 -3.50
N VAL A 100 -34.19 -20.26 -2.97
CA VAL A 100 -35.43 -20.89 -2.46
C VAL A 100 -36.12 -21.68 -3.57
N ALA A 101 -36.27 -21.10 -4.77
CA ALA A 101 -36.89 -21.78 -5.91
C ALA A 101 -36.10 -23.01 -6.37
N ALA A 102 -34.77 -22.98 -6.23
CA ALA A 102 -33.86 -24.08 -6.51
C ALA A 102 -33.80 -25.15 -5.39
N ASN A 103 -34.57 -25.00 -4.31
CA ASN A 103 -34.51 -25.85 -3.11
C ASN A 103 -33.11 -25.90 -2.49
N LYS A 104 -32.36 -24.80 -2.52
CA LYS A 104 -31.13 -24.61 -1.73
C LYS A 104 -31.51 -24.22 -0.31
N VAL A 105 -30.62 -24.46 0.65
CA VAL A 105 -30.85 -24.05 2.04
C VAL A 105 -30.56 -22.57 2.19
N THR A 106 -31.44 -21.82 2.85
CA THR A 106 -31.36 -20.35 2.89
C THR A 106 -31.40 -19.81 4.32
N ALA A 107 -30.57 -18.81 4.60
CA ALA A 107 -30.53 -18.15 5.89
C ALA A 107 -30.39 -16.63 5.76
N LEU A 108 -31.11 -15.91 6.63
CA LEU A 108 -30.98 -14.48 6.90
C LEU A 108 -30.65 -14.33 8.38
N VAL A 109 -29.47 -13.79 8.70
CA VAL A 109 -28.95 -13.67 10.06
C VAL A 109 -28.52 -12.23 10.29
N GLN A 110 -29.08 -11.57 11.29
CA GLN A 110 -29.07 -10.11 11.44
C GLN A 110 -28.89 -9.74 12.91
N SER A 111 -27.93 -8.87 13.25
CA SER A 111 -27.79 -8.37 14.64
C SER A 111 -28.84 -7.29 14.95
N GLY A 112 -29.31 -6.58 13.93
CA GLY A 112 -30.46 -5.68 13.98
C GLY A 112 -31.83 -6.39 14.01
N ALA A 113 -32.87 -5.67 13.60
CA ALA A 113 -34.21 -6.22 13.46
C ALA A 113 -34.38 -6.96 12.12
N ILE A 114 -35.29 -7.95 12.03
CA ILE A 114 -35.45 -8.74 10.78
C ILE A 114 -35.94 -7.94 9.55
N TYR A 115 -36.28 -6.65 9.71
CA TYR A 115 -36.64 -5.76 8.62
C TYR A 115 -35.47 -4.91 8.12
N GLU A 116 -34.31 -4.97 8.78
CA GLU A 116 -33.13 -4.20 8.38
C GLU A 116 -32.60 -4.66 7.02
N PRO A 117 -32.11 -3.71 6.21
CA PRO A 117 -31.98 -3.88 4.77
C PRO A 117 -30.96 -4.93 4.32
N GLY A 118 -29.77 -5.03 4.92
CA GLY A 118 -28.72 -5.93 4.43
C GLY A 118 -29.10 -7.40 4.45
N THR A 119 -30.13 -7.80 5.20
CA THR A 119 -30.78 -9.12 5.02
C THR A 119 -32.17 -9.04 4.38
N ALA A 120 -33.02 -8.08 4.74
CA ALA A 120 -34.41 -8.08 4.31
C ALA A 120 -34.59 -7.73 2.82
N ALA A 121 -33.72 -6.89 2.24
CA ALA A 121 -33.77 -6.53 0.82
C ALA A 121 -33.52 -7.74 -0.11
N PHE A 122 -32.91 -8.81 0.40
CA PHE A 122 -32.75 -10.07 -0.33
C PHE A 122 -34.06 -10.82 -0.51
N VAL A 123 -35.17 -10.44 0.13
CA VAL A 123 -36.44 -11.17 0.01
C VAL A 123 -37.69 -10.30 -0.06
N ALA A 124 -37.62 -9.04 0.37
CA ALA A 124 -38.75 -8.12 0.42
C ALA A 124 -38.65 -7.01 -0.63
N GLN A 125 -39.81 -6.55 -1.10
CA GLN A 125 -39.97 -5.49 -2.08
C GLN A 125 -41.07 -4.53 -1.63
N VAL A 126 -40.71 -3.28 -1.37
CA VAL A 126 -41.67 -2.23 -0.98
C VAL A 126 -41.41 -0.95 -1.76
N GLY A 127 -42.49 -0.26 -2.15
CA GLY A 127 -42.44 0.99 -2.89
C GLY A 127 -42.78 2.18 -2.00
N GLU A 128 -42.61 3.40 -2.51
CA GLU A 128 -43.04 4.60 -1.78
C GLU A 128 -44.53 4.57 -1.43
N LEU A 129 -44.87 5.03 -0.23
CA LEU A 129 -46.25 5.35 0.11
C LEU A 129 -46.42 6.85 0.29
N VAL A 130 -47.64 7.33 0.01
CA VAL A 130 -48.09 8.66 0.42
C VAL A 130 -49.27 8.48 1.36
N VAL A 131 -49.08 8.84 2.62
CA VAL A 131 -50.10 8.72 3.68
C VAL A 131 -50.43 10.13 4.17
N ASP A 132 -51.69 10.53 4.07
CA ASP A 132 -52.16 11.88 4.47
C ASP A 132 -51.40 13.06 3.84
N GLY A 133 -50.80 12.83 2.67
CA GLY A 133 -49.98 13.82 1.95
C GLY A 133 -48.52 13.84 2.35
N GLU A 134 -48.11 13.01 3.33
CA GLU A 134 -46.72 12.81 3.72
C GLU A 134 -46.12 11.62 2.97
N ARG A 135 -44.88 11.81 2.52
CA ARG A 135 -44.08 10.79 1.85
C ARG A 135 -43.52 9.83 2.89
N ILE A 136 -43.76 8.54 2.69
CA ILE A 136 -43.17 7.46 3.48
C ILE A 136 -42.19 6.70 2.56
N PRO A 137 -40.88 6.79 2.81
CA PRO A 137 -39.89 6.01 2.10
C PRO A 137 -40.14 4.50 2.20
N PRO A 138 -39.72 3.73 1.20
CA PRO A 138 -39.76 2.27 1.22
C PRO A 138 -39.30 1.65 2.56
N ARG A 139 -38.09 1.99 3.01
CA ARG A 139 -37.48 1.40 4.22
C ARG A 139 -38.24 1.64 5.53
N GLN A 140 -39.09 2.68 5.60
CA GLN A 140 -39.85 2.96 6.82
C GLN A 140 -41.01 1.98 7.04
N GLN A 141 -41.39 1.19 6.03
CA GLN A 141 -42.48 0.22 6.08
C GLN A 141 -42.08 -1.07 6.81
N THR A 142 -41.51 -0.93 8.01
CA THR A 142 -40.85 -2.02 8.73
C THR A 142 -41.76 -3.22 9.02
N ALA A 143 -43.04 -2.99 9.32
CA ALA A 143 -44.00 -4.09 9.54
C ALA A 143 -44.33 -4.87 8.25
N GLU A 144 -44.43 -4.18 7.11
CA GLU A 144 -44.67 -4.82 5.82
C GLU A 144 -43.43 -5.58 5.34
N ILE A 145 -42.24 -5.00 5.52
CA ILE A 145 -40.96 -5.66 5.22
C ILE A 145 -40.82 -6.94 6.06
N ALA A 146 -40.99 -6.85 7.38
CA ALA A 146 -40.92 -8.01 8.29
C ALA A 146 -41.91 -9.11 7.90
N LYS A 147 -43.12 -8.73 7.48
CA LYS A 147 -44.10 -9.68 6.93
C LYS A 147 -43.56 -10.38 5.70
N GLN A 148 -43.07 -9.65 4.69
CA GLN A 148 -42.54 -10.25 3.48
C GLN A 148 -41.33 -11.16 3.75
N VAL A 149 -40.47 -10.82 4.71
CA VAL A 149 -39.37 -11.67 5.17
C VAL A 149 -39.89 -13.02 5.69
N ILE A 150 -40.93 -13.02 6.55
CA ILE A 150 -41.55 -14.26 7.04
C ILE A 150 -42.22 -15.06 5.91
N GLU A 151 -42.80 -14.36 4.93
CA GLU A 151 -43.49 -14.97 3.78
C GLU A 151 -42.55 -15.49 2.69
N SER A 152 -41.29 -15.06 2.68
CA SER A 152 -40.27 -15.34 1.66
C SER A 152 -40.03 -16.82 1.36
N GLY A 153 -40.25 -17.68 2.37
CA GLY A 153 -39.94 -19.09 2.29
C GLY A 153 -38.52 -19.46 2.74
N VAL A 154 -37.71 -18.50 3.21
CA VAL A 154 -36.39 -18.75 3.81
C VAL A 154 -36.46 -19.80 4.93
N ASP A 155 -35.38 -20.55 5.13
CA ASP A 155 -35.35 -21.61 6.15
C ASP A 155 -35.05 -21.04 7.54
N PHE A 156 -34.00 -20.23 7.66
CA PHE A 156 -33.56 -19.65 8.95
C PHE A 156 -33.60 -18.13 8.90
N ILE A 157 -34.39 -17.51 9.77
CA ILE A 157 -34.51 -16.04 9.91
C ILE A 157 -34.19 -15.70 11.35
N LEU A 158 -33.06 -15.05 11.61
CA LEU A 158 -32.59 -14.74 12.96
C LEU A 158 -32.32 -13.24 13.10
N GLY A 159 -32.94 -12.60 14.09
CA GLY A 159 -32.67 -11.21 14.45
C GLY A 159 -33.57 -10.69 15.57
N GLY A 160 -33.67 -9.37 15.71
CA GLY A 160 -34.59 -8.67 16.61
C GLY A 160 -35.95 -8.32 15.98
N GLY A 161 -36.61 -7.33 16.54
CA GLY A 161 -37.74 -6.64 15.91
C GLY A 161 -39.13 -7.07 16.40
N GLU A 162 -39.26 -7.64 17.60
CA GLU A 162 -40.56 -8.11 18.13
C GLU A 162 -41.68 -7.04 18.04
N LEU A 163 -41.33 -5.76 18.24
CA LEU A 163 -42.24 -4.63 18.10
C LEU A 163 -42.97 -4.64 16.76
N THR A 164 -42.24 -4.94 15.69
CA THR A 164 -42.75 -4.96 14.30
C THR A 164 -43.47 -6.24 13.92
N LEU A 165 -43.53 -7.21 14.84
CA LEU A 165 -44.21 -8.49 14.64
C LEU A 165 -45.56 -8.57 15.36
N LEU A 166 -45.86 -7.61 16.23
CA LEU A 166 -47.00 -7.63 17.13
C LEU A 166 -47.95 -6.43 16.93
N PRO A 167 -49.28 -6.66 16.85
CA PRO A 167 -50.25 -5.59 16.84
C PRO A 167 -50.22 -4.74 18.11
N ILE A 168 -50.69 -3.50 18.00
CA ILE A 168 -50.92 -2.59 19.12
C ILE A 168 -51.77 -3.29 20.20
N GLY A 169 -51.39 -3.15 21.46
CA GLY A 169 -52.09 -3.77 22.59
C GLY A 169 -51.82 -5.27 22.79
N THR A 170 -50.78 -5.83 22.16
CA THR A 170 -50.40 -7.25 22.28
C THR A 170 -49.13 -7.38 23.13
N ASP A 171 -49.16 -8.28 24.13
CA ASP A 171 -47.96 -8.62 24.90
C ASP A 171 -46.97 -9.43 24.04
N GLY A 172 -45.70 -9.08 24.14
CA GLY A 172 -44.57 -9.82 23.56
C GLY A 172 -43.81 -10.63 24.60
N PHE A 173 -42.76 -11.32 24.14
CA PHE A 173 -41.77 -11.99 24.99
C PHE A 173 -40.81 -10.99 25.64
N HIS A 174 -40.38 -9.96 24.90
CA HIS A 174 -39.39 -8.97 25.32
C HIS A 174 -40.00 -7.69 25.90
N GLY A 175 -41.34 -7.54 25.84
CA GLY A 175 -42.03 -6.41 26.43
C GLY A 175 -43.52 -6.63 26.56
N THR A 176 -44.13 -5.99 27.56
CA THR A 176 -45.59 -5.92 27.70
C THR A 176 -46.18 -5.02 26.60
N ALA A 177 -47.48 -5.17 26.34
CA ALA A 177 -48.19 -4.31 25.41
C ALA A 177 -47.98 -2.81 25.70
N ALA A 178 -47.97 -2.43 26.98
CA ALA A 178 -47.79 -1.04 27.39
C ALA A 178 -46.37 -0.51 27.08
N GLU A 179 -45.34 -1.35 27.23
CA GLU A 179 -43.95 -0.99 26.92
C GLU A 179 -43.73 -0.88 25.42
N LEU A 180 -44.24 -1.84 24.64
CA LEU A 180 -44.13 -1.82 23.17
C LEU A 180 -44.94 -0.67 22.55
N ASP A 181 -46.15 -0.42 23.03
CA ASP A 181 -46.98 0.70 22.56
C ASP A 181 -46.38 2.07 22.94
N ALA A 182 -45.58 2.14 24.01
CA ALA A 182 -44.84 3.35 24.34
C ALA A 182 -43.68 3.61 23.36
N LEU A 183 -43.12 2.58 22.73
CA LEU A 183 -42.12 2.73 21.67
C LEU A 183 -42.76 3.18 20.36
N SER A 184 -43.86 2.52 19.95
CA SER A 184 -44.58 2.92 18.74
C SER A 184 -46.02 2.40 18.71
N THR A 185 -46.94 3.29 18.30
CA THR A 185 -48.30 2.96 17.88
C THR A 185 -48.53 3.23 16.40
N ASN A 186 -47.46 3.48 15.64
CA ASN A 186 -47.56 3.77 14.21
C ASN A 186 -47.92 2.48 13.44
N PRO A 187 -49.02 2.44 12.68
CA PRO A 187 -49.43 1.25 11.91
C PRO A 187 -48.45 0.86 10.80
N ILE A 188 -47.52 1.74 10.41
CA ILE A 188 -46.43 1.43 9.47
C ILE A 188 -45.37 0.52 10.15
N GLN A 189 -45.20 0.67 11.47
CA GLN A 189 -44.26 -0.11 12.28
C GLN A 189 -44.95 -1.22 13.10
N ARG A 190 -46.26 -1.13 13.33
CA ARG A 190 -47.05 -2.10 14.10
C ARG A 190 -48.04 -2.81 13.17
N PRO A 191 -47.87 -4.11 12.90
CA PRO A 191 -48.72 -4.83 11.96
C PRO A 191 -50.15 -4.96 12.48
N SER A 192 -51.11 -5.08 11.57
CA SER A 192 -52.51 -5.35 11.95
C SER A 192 -52.75 -6.80 12.39
N GLU A 193 -51.87 -7.71 12.00
CA GLU A 193 -51.90 -9.13 12.35
C GLU A 193 -50.66 -9.53 13.17
N ASN A 194 -50.75 -10.63 13.91
CA ASN A 194 -49.60 -11.15 14.67
C ASN A 194 -48.69 -11.97 13.73
N LEU A 195 -47.55 -11.40 13.38
CA LEU A 195 -46.61 -12.01 12.44
C LEU A 195 -45.85 -13.20 13.04
N ILE A 196 -45.73 -13.28 14.37
CA ILE A 196 -45.19 -14.48 15.05
C ILE A 196 -46.12 -15.68 14.85
N GLU A 197 -47.43 -15.47 14.98
CA GLU A 197 -48.42 -16.52 14.70
C GLU A 197 -48.49 -16.86 13.20
N LEU A 198 -48.30 -15.87 12.32
CA LEU A 198 -48.13 -16.11 10.88
C LEU A 198 -46.91 -17.01 10.61
N ALA A 199 -45.76 -16.74 11.21
CA ALA A 199 -44.56 -17.56 11.07
C ALA A 199 -44.80 -19.00 11.55
N LYS A 200 -45.40 -19.19 12.73
CA LYS A 200 -45.77 -20.53 13.22
C LYS A 200 -46.68 -21.26 12.24
N SER A 201 -47.65 -20.56 11.64
CA SER A 201 -48.55 -21.14 10.64
C SER A 201 -47.83 -21.59 9.36
N LYS A 202 -46.68 -21.00 9.05
CA LYS A 202 -45.78 -21.36 7.93
C LYS A 202 -44.73 -22.40 8.32
N GLY A 203 -44.78 -22.92 9.55
CA GLY A 203 -43.92 -24.02 10.02
C GLY A 203 -42.63 -23.59 10.70
N TYR A 204 -42.45 -22.30 11.01
CA TYR A 204 -41.28 -21.84 11.76
C TYR A 204 -41.36 -22.26 13.23
N THR A 205 -40.23 -22.77 13.74
CA THR A 205 -39.99 -22.86 15.18
C THR A 205 -39.49 -21.52 15.67
N VAL A 206 -40.20 -20.90 16.62
CA VAL A 206 -39.85 -19.56 17.12
C VAL A 206 -39.01 -19.66 18.40
N VAL A 207 -37.89 -18.94 18.45
CA VAL A 207 -36.99 -18.85 19.61
C VAL A 207 -36.72 -17.38 19.95
N TYR A 208 -36.44 -17.10 21.23
CA TYR A 208 -36.42 -15.74 21.77
C TYR A 208 -35.12 -15.34 22.49
N ASN A 209 -34.22 -16.29 22.75
CA ASN A 209 -32.94 -16.02 23.39
C ASN A 209 -31.88 -17.04 22.96
N GLU A 210 -30.63 -16.75 23.32
CA GLU A 210 -29.45 -17.57 23.02
C GLU A 210 -29.64 -19.05 23.43
N GLN A 211 -30.13 -19.30 24.65
CA GLN A 211 -30.33 -20.67 25.14
C GLN A 211 -31.36 -21.43 24.32
N GLN A 212 -32.49 -20.81 23.96
CA GLN A 212 -33.51 -21.43 23.11
C GLN A 212 -32.99 -21.71 21.70
N LEU A 213 -32.11 -20.87 21.17
CA LEU A 213 -31.45 -21.10 19.89
C LEU A 213 -30.51 -22.32 19.97
N LYS A 214 -29.64 -22.38 20.99
CA LYS A 214 -28.73 -23.52 21.22
C LYS A 214 -29.48 -24.83 21.45
N ASP A 215 -30.65 -24.78 22.10
CA ASP A 215 -31.52 -25.92 22.35
C ASP A 215 -32.01 -26.62 21.08
N LEU A 216 -32.07 -25.92 19.93
CA LEU A 216 -32.49 -26.51 18.65
C LEU A 216 -31.55 -27.62 18.17
N LEU A 217 -30.30 -27.61 18.65
CA LEU A 217 -29.30 -28.63 18.33
C LEU A 217 -29.29 -29.80 19.33
N ASP A 218 -29.99 -29.68 20.47
CA ASP A 218 -30.05 -30.71 21.50
C ASP A 218 -30.99 -31.85 21.08
N PRO A 219 -30.47 -33.08 20.83
CA PRO A 219 -31.30 -34.21 20.43
C PRO A 219 -32.29 -34.66 21.51
N ALA A 220 -32.09 -34.28 22.77
CA ALA A 220 -33.04 -34.55 23.85
C ALA A 220 -34.28 -33.64 23.79
N LYS A 221 -34.15 -32.43 23.21
CA LYS A 221 -35.25 -31.48 23.00
C LYS A 221 -35.86 -31.64 21.61
N TYR A 222 -35.04 -31.81 20.59
CA TYR A 222 -35.45 -31.95 19.19
C TYR A 222 -34.87 -33.23 18.59
N SER A 223 -35.67 -34.31 18.60
CA SER A 223 -35.29 -35.60 17.98
C SER A 223 -35.03 -35.49 16.47
N THR A 224 -35.59 -34.48 15.82
CA THR A 224 -35.26 -34.04 14.47
C THR A 224 -35.16 -32.51 14.52
N PRO A 225 -34.00 -31.93 14.21
CA PRO A 225 -33.84 -30.48 14.23
C PRO A 225 -34.84 -29.79 13.29
N PRO A 226 -35.34 -28.61 13.64
CA PRO A 226 -36.27 -27.88 12.80
C PRO A 226 -35.60 -27.46 11.49
N THR A 227 -36.36 -27.52 10.40
CA THR A 227 -35.93 -27.03 9.08
C THR A 227 -36.33 -25.59 8.83
N LYS A 228 -37.18 -25.02 9.69
CA LYS A 228 -37.55 -23.60 9.65
C LYS A 228 -37.47 -22.99 11.04
N VAL A 229 -36.74 -21.89 11.20
CA VAL A 229 -36.54 -21.20 12.48
C VAL A 229 -36.72 -19.69 12.33
N LEU A 230 -37.47 -19.10 13.25
CA LEU A 230 -37.55 -17.65 13.43
C LEU A 230 -36.98 -17.29 14.80
N GLY A 231 -35.86 -16.58 14.82
CA GLY A 231 -35.29 -15.97 16.02
C GLY A 231 -35.82 -14.55 16.18
N VAL A 232 -36.37 -14.24 17.36
CA VAL A 232 -36.84 -12.89 17.73
C VAL A 232 -36.18 -12.53 19.05
N PHE A 233 -35.00 -11.92 19.01
CA PHE A 233 -34.10 -11.82 20.17
C PHE A 233 -34.18 -10.49 20.93
N ALA A 234 -34.91 -9.51 20.42
CA ALA A 234 -35.08 -8.21 21.06
C ALA A 234 -36.37 -7.48 20.60
N PRO A 235 -36.82 -6.44 21.32
CA PRO A 235 -37.94 -5.60 20.89
C PRO A 235 -37.70 -4.90 19.54
N ILE A 236 -36.48 -4.39 19.32
CA ILE A 236 -36.06 -3.70 18.09
C ILE A 236 -34.74 -4.32 17.62
N HIS A 237 -33.59 -3.72 17.90
CA HIS A 237 -32.27 -4.30 17.60
C HIS A 237 -31.74 -5.10 18.81
N THR A 238 -30.75 -5.96 18.59
CA THR A 238 -30.05 -6.63 19.71
C THR A 238 -29.06 -5.71 20.44
N PHE A 239 -28.93 -4.46 20.01
CA PHE A 239 -28.04 -3.42 20.56
C PHE A 239 -28.76 -2.09 20.80
N ASN A 240 -28.08 -1.17 21.50
CA ASN A 240 -28.52 0.20 21.77
C ASN A 240 -27.52 1.20 21.18
N ASP A 241 -27.80 1.70 19.99
CA ASP A 241 -26.97 2.54 19.11
C ASP A 241 -26.89 4.04 19.46
N ARG A 242 -26.85 4.40 20.75
CA ARG A 242 -26.78 5.82 21.15
C ARG A 242 -25.34 6.24 21.46
N PRO A 243 -25.00 7.54 21.41
CA PRO A 243 -23.72 8.03 21.93
C PRO A 243 -23.45 7.49 23.36
N GLU A 244 -22.19 7.23 23.69
CA GLU A 244 -21.76 6.60 24.95
C GLU A 244 -22.32 7.32 26.19
N GLU A 245 -22.36 8.66 26.14
CA GLU A 245 -22.85 9.49 27.24
C GLU A 245 -24.34 9.26 27.48
N VAL A 246 -25.11 9.08 26.40
CA VAL A 246 -26.55 8.82 26.47
C VAL A 246 -26.82 7.40 26.99
N LEU A 247 -26.04 6.41 26.58
CA LEU A 247 -26.15 5.05 27.11
C LEU A 247 -25.81 4.99 28.60
N THR A 248 -24.75 5.69 28.99
CA THR A 248 -24.33 5.80 30.39
C THR A 248 -25.40 6.49 31.24
N GLU A 249 -25.97 7.60 30.78
CA GLU A 249 -27.05 8.31 31.48
C GLU A 249 -28.28 7.41 31.70
N ARG A 250 -28.61 6.60 30.70
CA ARG A 250 -29.79 5.71 30.72
C ARG A 250 -29.53 4.35 31.36
N GLY A 251 -28.27 4.00 31.65
CA GLY A 251 -27.88 2.69 32.17
C GLY A 251 -28.18 1.55 31.21
N LEU A 252 -27.98 1.77 29.89
CA LEU A 252 -28.21 0.77 28.85
C LEU A 252 -26.89 0.13 28.42
N PRO A 253 -26.84 -1.21 28.23
CA PRO A 253 -25.65 -1.87 27.68
C PRO A 253 -25.56 -1.64 26.17
N LEU A 254 -24.37 -1.83 25.59
CA LEU A 254 -24.20 -1.80 24.12
C LEU A 254 -25.06 -2.87 23.45
N TYR A 255 -25.02 -4.12 23.93
CA TYR A 255 -25.79 -5.25 23.42
C TYR A 255 -26.65 -5.89 24.52
N ASN A 256 -27.82 -6.44 24.14
CA ASN A 256 -28.69 -7.19 25.03
C ASN A 256 -28.04 -8.53 25.41
N GLU A 257 -27.72 -8.71 26.69
CA GLU A 257 -27.05 -9.90 27.23
C GLU A 257 -27.79 -11.23 26.99
N THR A 258 -29.10 -11.19 26.74
CA THR A 258 -29.90 -12.41 26.50
C THR A 258 -30.03 -12.77 25.02
N ALA A 259 -29.65 -11.86 24.13
CA ALA A 259 -29.61 -12.11 22.70
C ALA A 259 -28.31 -12.83 22.33
N PRO A 260 -28.35 -13.84 21.43
CA PRO A 260 -27.13 -14.44 20.90
C PRO A 260 -26.34 -13.39 20.11
N THR A 261 -25.02 -13.52 20.09
CA THR A 261 -24.15 -12.76 19.17
C THR A 261 -24.39 -13.19 17.72
N ILE A 262 -24.02 -12.35 16.75
CA ILE A 262 -24.13 -12.69 15.32
C ILE A 262 -23.34 -13.96 14.96
N ALA A 263 -22.16 -14.16 15.57
CA ALA A 263 -21.36 -15.37 15.41
C ALA A 263 -22.08 -16.62 15.94
N GLU A 264 -22.72 -16.55 17.11
CA GLU A 264 -23.50 -17.66 17.66
C GLU A 264 -24.76 -17.94 16.82
N MET A 265 -25.40 -16.89 16.31
CA MET A 265 -26.52 -17.03 15.38
C MET A 265 -26.08 -17.78 14.11
N LEU A 266 -24.96 -17.40 13.51
CA LEU A 266 -24.41 -18.05 12.33
C LEU A 266 -23.99 -19.49 12.62
N GLU A 267 -23.28 -19.75 13.72
CA GLU A 267 -22.77 -21.07 14.08
C GLU A 267 -23.92 -22.09 14.25
N VAL A 268 -24.98 -21.70 14.99
CA VAL A 268 -26.15 -22.57 15.17
C VAL A 268 -26.88 -22.76 13.84
N THR A 269 -27.00 -21.69 13.05
CA THR A 269 -27.65 -21.74 11.73
C THR A 269 -26.95 -22.70 10.79
N GLN A 270 -25.63 -22.60 10.63
CA GLN A 270 -24.85 -23.52 9.80
C GLN A 270 -25.01 -24.97 10.26
N LYS A 271 -24.95 -25.24 11.58
CA LYS A 271 -25.18 -26.60 12.12
C LYS A 271 -26.59 -27.14 11.85
N LEU A 272 -27.60 -26.27 11.75
CA LEU A 272 -28.95 -26.65 11.35
C LEU A 272 -29.03 -26.86 9.82
N MET A 273 -28.41 -25.98 9.03
CA MET A 273 -28.32 -26.09 7.57
C MET A 273 -27.69 -27.41 7.16
N GLU A 274 -26.60 -27.83 7.81
CA GLU A 274 -25.94 -29.12 7.56
C GLU A 274 -26.86 -30.33 7.78
N LYS A 275 -27.82 -30.21 8.71
CA LYS A 275 -28.81 -31.27 9.01
C LYS A 275 -30.07 -31.14 8.14
N HIS A 276 -30.18 -30.08 7.34
CA HIS A 276 -31.31 -29.83 6.48
C HIS A 276 -31.35 -30.84 5.32
N PRO A 277 -32.52 -31.42 4.96
CA PRO A 277 -32.61 -32.43 3.90
C PRO A 277 -32.09 -31.97 2.53
N ASN A 278 -32.12 -30.66 2.28
CA ASN A 278 -31.70 -30.07 1.01
C ASN A 278 -30.25 -29.54 0.99
N PHE A 279 -29.46 -29.74 2.05
CA PHE A 279 -28.10 -29.19 2.13
C PHE A 279 -27.20 -29.57 0.93
N ASN A 280 -27.39 -30.77 0.38
CA ASN A 280 -26.65 -31.24 -0.80
C ASN A 280 -26.96 -30.47 -2.10
N ASN A 281 -28.02 -29.66 -2.13
CA ASN A 281 -28.33 -28.78 -3.27
C ASN A 281 -27.49 -27.50 -3.24
N GLY A 282 -26.73 -27.25 -2.16
CA GLY A 282 -26.05 -26.00 -1.88
C GLY A 282 -26.81 -25.12 -0.88
N SER A 283 -26.19 -24.04 -0.45
CA SER A 283 -26.81 -23.10 0.49
C SER A 283 -26.34 -21.66 0.32
N ILE A 284 -27.15 -20.72 0.75
CA ILE A 284 -26.79 -19.31 0.86
C ILE A 284 -27.16 -18.78 2.25
N ALA A 285 -26.21 -18.13 2.91
CA ALA A 285 -26.44 -17.38 4.14
C ALA A 285 -26.09 -15.91 3.89
N ILE A 286 -27.05 -15.03 4.15
CA ILE A 286 -26.84 -13.57 4.21
C ILE A 286 -26.75 -13.21 5.69
N VAL A 287 -25.63 -12.65 6.09
CA VAL A 287 -25.29 -12.37 7.48
C VAL A 287 -24.96 -10.89 7.61
N GLU A 288 -25.58 -10.17 8.53
CA GLU A 288 -25.33 -8.74 8.71
C GLU A 288 -25.07 -8.42 10.19
N GLU A 289 -23.96 -7.72 10.42
CA GLU A 289 -23.70 -7.04 11.67
C GLU A 289 -24.05 -5.56 11.45
N GLU A 290 -25.22 -5.17 11.93
CA GLU A 290 -25.80 -3.83 11.77
C GLU A 290 -25.24 -2.83 12.81
N GLY A 291 -24.80 -3.33 13.97
CA GLY A 291 -24.35 -2.47 15.07
C GLY A 291 -23.14 -1.62 14.69
N SER A 292 -22.21 -2.17 13.90
CA SER A 292 -21.00 -1.47 13.44
C SER A 292 -21.34 -0.16 12.72
N ASP A 293 -22.37 -0.16 11.87
CA ASP A 293 -22.85 1.06 11.21
C ASP A 293 -23.50 2.01 12.22
N ASN A 294 -24.53 1.53 12.93
CA ASN A 294 -25.37 2.43 13.71
C ASN A 294 -24.59 3.08 14.86
N PHE A 295 -23.63 2.37 15.46
CA PHE A 295 -22.72 2.96 16.44
C PHE A 295 -21.79 3.98 15.80
N GLY A 296 -21.20 3.69 14.63
CA GLY A 296 -20.32 4.61 13.90
C GLY A 296 -21.03 5.91 13.51
N ASN A 297 -22.26 5.80 13.00
CA ASN A 297 -23.12 6.92 12.64
C ASN A 297 -23.65 7.73 13.85
N ASN A 298 -23.43 7.24 15.08
CA ASN A 298 -23.66 8.00 16.31
C ASN A 298 -22.36 8.41 17.01
N ASN A 299 -21.21 8.22 16.35
CA ASN A 299 -19.86 8.43 16.86
C ASN A 299 -19.67 7.74 18.21
N ASN A 300 -20.08 6.47 18.29
CA ASN A 300 -19.89 5.64 19.48
C ASN A 300 -18.75 4.65 19.26
N ALA A 301 -17.54 5.03 19.66
CA ALA A 301 -16.34 4.23 19.50
C ALA A 301 -16.45 2.88 20.23
N ALA A 302 -16.96 2.86 21.47
CA ALA A 302 -17.04 1.63 22.26
C ALA A 302 -18.01 0.59 21.63
N GLY A 303 -19.13 1.07 21.10
CA GLY A 303 -20.13 0.28 20.40
C GLY A 303 -19.65 -0.20 19.03
N THR A 304 -18.98 0.68 18.29
CA THR A 304 -18.37 0.36 16.99
C THR A 304 -17.35 -0.75 17.14
N LEU A 305 -16.45 -0.65 18.14
CA LEU A 305 -15.48 -1.69 18.47
C LEU A 305 -16.16 -3.05 18.76
N GLU A 306 -17.23 -3.05 19.56
CA GLU A 306 -17.95 -4.27 19.89
C GLU A 306 -18.71 -4.86 18.68
N GLY A 307 -19.24 -4.03 17.78
CA GLY A 307 -19.84 -4.46 16.52
C GLY A 307 -18.82 -5.14 15.60
N VAL A 308 -17.67 -4.49 15.37
CA VAL A 308 -16.58 -5.05 14.55
C VAL A 308 -16.04 -6.36 15.13
N ARG A 309 -15.89 -6.46 16.47
CA ARG A 309 -15.54 -7.73 17.14
C ARG A 309 -16.52 -8.86 16.86
N ARG A 310 -17.82 -8.55 16.87
CA ARG A 310 -18.89 -9.53 16.61
C ARG A 310 -18.90 -9.96 15.14
N ALA A 311 -18.69 -9.02 14.23
CA ALA A 311 -18.51 -9.30 12.82
C ALA A 311 -17.29 -10.20 12.58
N ASP A 312 -16.13 -9.86 13.15
CA ASP A 312 -14.90 -10.65 13.02
C ASP A 312 -15.06 -12.08 13.56
N ALA A 313 -15.74 -12.23 14.71
CA ALA A 313 -16.06 -13.56 15.25
C ALA A 313 -16.97 -14.37 14.30
N ALA A 314 -17.92 -13.73 13.61
CA ALA A 314 -18.74 -14.40 12.60
C ALA A 314 -17.96 -14.76 11.33
N ILE A 315 -16.98 -13.94 10.93
CA ILE A 315 -16.03 -14.28 9.87
C ILE A 315 -15.25 -15.55 10.26
N GLY A 316 -14.78 -15.65 11.51
CA GLY A 316 -14.14 -16.87 12.03
C GLY A 316 -15.03 -18.11 11.91
N VAL A 317 -16.32 -18.01 12.28
CA VAL A 317 -17.30 -19.09 12.11
C VAL A 317 -17.50 -19.45 10.63
N ALA A 318 -17.49 -18.45 9.72
CA ALA A 318 -17.59 -18.69 8.30
C ALA A 318 -16.33 -19.36 7.71
N LEU A 319 -15.14 -19.00 8.18
CA LEU A 319 -13.87 -19.65 7.81
C LEU A 319 -13.87 -21.14 8.20
N ASP A 320 -14.31 -21.48 9.41
CA ASP A 320 -14.47 -22.86 9.85
C ASP A 320 -15.40 -23.66 8.91
N PHE A 321 -16.41 -23.00 8.34
CA PHE A 321 -17.31 -23.61 7.37
C PHE A 321 -16.64 -23.80 5.98
N VAL A 322 -15.86 -22.82 5.51
CA VAL A 322 -15.08 -22.92 4.27
C VAL A 322 -14.07 -24.06 4.35
N ASP A 323 -13.35 -24.21 5.46
CA ASP A 323 -12.39 -25.30 5.69
C ASP A 323 -13.05 -26.68 5.65
N LYS A 324 -14.29 -26.76 6.14
CA LYS A 324 -15.09 -27.98 6.14
C LYS A 324 -15.69 -28.29 4.77
N TYR A 325 -16.03 -27.27 4.00
CA TYR A 325 -16.72 -27.34 2.70
C TYR A 325 -15.99 -26.48 1.68
N SER A 326 -14.94 -27.04 1.03
CA SER A 326 -14.10 -26.33 0.05
C SER A 326 -14.83 -25.79 -1.18
N ASN A 327 -16.09 -26.15 -1.37
CA ASN A 327 -16.99 -25.62 -2.39
C ASN A 327 -17.84 -24.44 -1.87
N THR A 328 -17.30 -23.68 -0.93
CA THR A 328 -17.92 -22.48 -0.33
C THR A 328 -17.17 -21.23 -0.75
N LEU A 329 -17.91 -20.18 -1.12
CA LEU A 329 -17.42 -18.80 -1.16
C LEU A 329 -17.82 -18.10 0.14
N LEU A 330 -16.85 -17.49 0.82
CA LEU A 330 -17.06 -16.45 1.82
C LEU A 330 -16.70 -15.11 1.18
N LEU A 331 -17.62 -14.15 1.27
CA LEU A 331 -17.45 -12.80 0.73
C LEU A 331 -17.89 -11.77 1.77
N THR A 332 -17.06 -10.75 2.00
CA THR A 332 -17.40 -9.61 2.86
C THR A 332 -17.48 -8.33 2.03
N ALA A 333 -18.49 -7.51 2.30
CA ALA A 333 -18.60 -6.15 1.79
C ALA A 333 -19.36 -5.28 2.80
N ALA A 334 -19.04 -4.00 2.85
CA ALA A 334 -19.87 -2.96 3.45
C ALA A 334 -20.34 -2.03 2.33
N ASP A 335 -21.47 -1.36 2.50
CA ASP A 335 -21.98 -0.39 1.53
C ASP A 335 -21.54 1.06 1.81
N SER A 336 -21.13 1.36 3.04
CA SER A 336 -20.64 2.67 3.50
C SER A 336 -19.43 2.56 4.45
N ASP A 337 -18.83 3.72 4.75
CA ASP A 337 -17.89 3.95 5.86
C ASP A 337 -18.58 4.84 6.92
N ALA A 338 -19.06 4.24 8.01
CA ALA A 338 -19.89 4.89 9.01
C ALA A 338 -19.08 5.89 9.84
N GLY A 339 -19.50 7.15 9.83
CA GLY A 339 -18.87 8.25 10.57
C GLY A 339 -17.46 8.65 10.11
N GLY A 340 -16.86 7.94 9.16
CA GLY A 340 -15.50 8.19 8.68
C GLY A 340 -14.47 8.07 9.80
N LEU A 341 -14.50 6.94 10.51
CA LEU A 341 -13.67 6.65 11.68
C LEU A 341 -12.19 6.66 11.32
N GLN A 342 -11.37 7.30 12.16
CA GLN A 342 -9.91 7.20 12.10
C GLN A 342 -9.28 7.05 13.50
N VAL A 343 -8.10 6.43 13.56
CA VAL A 343 -7.33 6.19 14.80
C VAL A 343 -6.22 7.23 14.94
N ILE A 344 -6.04 7.79 16.14
CA ILE A 344 -5.03 8.83 16.43
C ILE A 344 -4.12 8.44 17.59
N ASP A 345 -2.80 8.50 17.34
CA ASP A 345 -1.74 8.29 18.33
C ASP A 345 -0.48 9.12 17.98
N PRO A 346 0.50 9.28 18.90
CA PRO A 346 0.51 8.83 20.29
C PRO A 346 -0.33 9.73 21.20
N LEU A 347 -0.93 9.16 22.25
CA LEU A 347 -1.60 9.91 23.33
C LEU A 347 -1.01 9.60 24.70
N THR A 348 -1.19 10.53 25.65
CA THR A 348 -0.75 10.32 27.04
C THR A 348 -1.71 9.38 27.78
N PRO A 349 -1.26 8.24 28.35
CA PRO A 349 -2.15 7.23 28.95
C PRO A 349 -3.07 7.73 30.07
N ASP A 350 -2.61 8.69 30.87
CA ASP A 350 -3.34 9.20 32.05
C ASP A 350 -4.08 10.53 31.76
N GLU A 351 -4.13 10.98 30.51
CA GLU A 351 -4.82 12.21 30.12
C GLU A 351 -5.99 11.89 29.17
N PRO A 352 -7.11 12.64 29.26
CA PRO A 352 -8.17 12.53 28.28
C PRO A 352 -7.68 12.78 26.84
N VAL A 353 -8.31 12.11 25.88
CA VAL A 353 -7.97 12.22 24.45
C VAL A 353 -8.13 13.64 23.88
N GLY A 354 -9.00 14.47 24.46
CA GLY A 354 -9.18 15.85 24.05
C GLY A 354 -9.78 16.02 22.65
N THR A 355 -9.14 16.85 21.82
CA THR A 355 -9.61 17.21 20.48
C THR A 355 -8.48 17.21 19.46
N ILE A 356 -8.79 16.86 18.21
CA ILE A 356 -7.90 17.04 17.07
C ILE A 356 -8.29 18.30 16.29
N ASN A 357 -7.32 18.97 15.67
CA ASN A 357 -7.63 20.11 14.82
C ASN A 357 -7.99 19.64 13.41
N ASN A 358 -9.04 20.22 12.83
CA ASN A 358 -9.20 20.27 11.38
C ASN A 358 -9.18 21.72 10.92
N ASN A 359 -8.64 21.99 9.73
CA ASN A 359 -8.42 23.36 9.28
C ASN A 359 -8.69 23.58 7.80
N PRO A 360 -9.93 23.35 7.32
CA PRO A 360 -10.29 23.71 5.94
C PRO A 360 -10.39 25.24 5.74
N THR A 361 -9.98 26.06 6.73
CA THR A 361 -9.98 27.53 6.69
C THR A 361 -8.64 28.08 7.22
N THR A 362 -8.53 29.38 7.51
CA THR A 362 -7.35 29.94 8.18
C THR A 362 -7.39 29.84 9.71
N GLU A 363 -8.47 29.34 10.30
CA GLU A 363 -8.66 29.27 11.76
C GLU A 363 -8.86 27.81 12.24
N PRO A 364 -8.07 27.35 13.23
CA PRO A 364 -8.21 26.00 13.81
C PRO A 364 -9.61 25.69 14.33
N ARG A 365 -10.14 24.51 13.99
CA ARG A 365 -11.43 23.99 14.47
C ARG A 365 -11.24 22.65 15.20
N PRO A 366 -11.52 22.59 16.52
CA PRO A 366 -11.30 21.38 17.29
C PRO A 366 -12.46 20.38 17.09
N VAL A 367 -12.12 19.18 16.61
CA VAL A 367 -12.98 17.99 16.53
C VAL A 367 -12.73 17.12 17.77
N PRO A 368 -13.76 16.79 18.57
CA PRO A 368 -13.62 15.92 19.74
C PRO A 368 -13.19 14.51 19.36
N LEU A 369 -12.25 13.97 20.13
CA LEU A 369 -11.84 12.57 20.06
C LEU A 369 -12.60 11.74 21.10
N ASP A 370 -12.88 10.49 20.77
CA ASP A 370 -13.41 9.51 21.72
C ASP A 370 -12.30 8.64 22.32
N GLY A 371 -12.39 8.49 23.63
CA GLY A 371 -11.65 7.50 24.41
C GLY A 371 -12.54 6.29 24.71
N GLN A 372 -12.16 5.52 25.74
CA GLN A 372 -12.80 4.24 26.10
C GLN A 372 -14.30 4.34 26.39
N THR A 373 -14.79 5.50 26.80
CA THR A 373 -16.18 5.68 27.24
C THR A 373 -16.82 6.95 26.69
N GLY A 374 -16.42 7.37 25.49
CA GLY A 374 -16.94 8.56 24.79
C GLY A 374 -15.97 9.75 24.77
N ALA A 375 -16.53 10.94 24.55
CA ALA A 375 -15.77 12.16 24.28
C ALA A 375 -14.97 12.64 25.50
N ASP A 376 -13.74 13.11 25.27
CA ASP A 376 -12.86 13.66 26.34
C ASP A 376 -12.68 12.67 27.52
N THR A 377 -12.58 11.37 27.20
CA THR A 377 -12.29 10.30 28.16
C THR A 377 -10.89 9.72 27.95
N LEU A 378 -10.47 8.78 28.80
CA LEU A 378 -9.13 8.18 28.70
C LEU A 378 -8.95 7.40 27.38
N PRO A 379 -7.75 7.40 26.79
CA PRO A 379 -7.47 6.72 25.53
C PRO A 379 -7.72 5.22 25.60
N PHE A 380 -8.00 4.62 24.44
CA PHE A 380 -7.88 3.18 24.27
C PHE A 380 -6.41 2.76 24.40
N VAL A 381 -6.19 1.52 24.81
CA VAL A 381 -4.86 0.93 24.96
C VAL A 381 -4.76 -0.24 24.00
N ALA A 382 -3.78 -0.20 23.11
CA ALA A 382 -3.50 -1.31 22.20
C ALA A 382 -3.01 -2.54 22.99
N ALA A 383 -3.36 -3.73 22.52
CA ALA A 383 -2.65 -4.93 22.91
C ALA A 383 -1.18 -4.84 22.44
N PRO A 384 -0.25 -5.53 23.12
CA PRO A 384 1.17 -5.37 22.82
C PRO A 384 1.53 -5.75 21.38
N ASP A 385 2.47 -5.04 20.80
CA ASP A 385 3.12 -5.42 19.54
C ASP A 385 4.06 -6.64 19.74
N ALA A 386 4.78 -7.03 18.69
CA ALA A 386 5.73 -8.13 18.71
C ALA A 386 6.90 -7.92 19.69
N ASN A 387 7.23 -6.67 20.03
CA ASN A 387 8.28 -6.29 20.97
C ASN A 387 7.77 -6.17 22.43
N GLY A 388 6.45 -6.15 22.62
CA GLY A 388 5.79 -6.00 23.91
C GLY A 388 5.41 -4.55 24.25
N ASP A 389 5.52 -3.63 23.31
CA ASP A 389 5.18 -2.23 23.43
C ASP A 389 3.66 -2.01 23.30
N VAL A 390 3.15 -1.03 24.05
CA VAL A 390 1.72 -0.70 24.10
C VAL A 390 1.51 0.77 23.78
N PHE A 391 0.49 1.04 22.97
CA PHE A 391 0.20 2.38 22.46
C PHE A 391 -1.15 2.87 22.97
N ASN A 392 -1.22 4.15 23.30
CA ASN A 392 -2.47 4.80 23.70
C ASN A 392 -2.98 5.64 22.54
N PHE A 393 -4.25 5.48 22.23
CA PHE A 393 -4.85 6.11 21.05
C PHE A 393 -6.31 6.51 21.29
N GLY A 394 -6.80 7.41 20.45
CA GLY A 394 -8.17 7.89 20.45
C GLY A 394 -8.82 7.70 19.08
N ILE A 395 -10.13 7.92 19.02
CA ILE A 395 -10.90 7.80 17.79
C ILE A 395 -11.36 9.19 17.32
N GLY A 396 -11.01 9.54 16.09
CA GLY A 396 -11.51 10.72 15.39
C GLY A 396 -12.61 10.35 14.40
N TRP A 397 -13.50 11.30 14.12
CA TRP A 397 -14.63 11.11 13.24
C TRP A 397 -14.74 12.24 12.23
N ALA A 398 -15.02 11.92 10.97
CA ALA A 398 -15.30 12.92 9.94
C ALA A 398 -16.72 13.50 10.11
N GLY A 399 -17.66 12.70 10.59
CA GLY A 399 -19.05 13.08 10.75
C GLY A 399 -19.88 12.00 11.45
N THR A 400 -21.19 12.21 11.47
CA THR A 400 -22.21 11.20 11.82
C THR A 400 -22.87 10.46 10.64
N PRO A 401 -22.76 10.89 9.36
CA PRO A 401 -23.31 10.13 8.23
C PRO A 401 -22.38 9.01 7.74
N ASP A 402 -22.95 8.20 6.86
CA ASP A 402 -22.24 7.33 5.95
C ASP A 402 -21.38 8.11 4.94
N PHE A 403 -20.13 7.66 4.78
CA PHE A 403 -19.23 8.12 3.73
C PHE A 403 -19.05 7.04 2.66
N SER A 404 -18.62 7.49 1.48
CA SER A 404 -18.44 6.62 0.31
C SER A 404 -17.03 6.05 0.18
N GLY A 405 -16.07 6.61 0.93
CA GLY A 405 -14.64 6.37 0.74
C GLY A 405 -14.10 5.26 1.63
N SER A 406 -12.99 4.65 1.20
CA SER A 406 -12.21 3.70 2.03
C SER A 406 -12.90 2.37 2.39
N ILE A 407 -13.74 1.81 1.52
CA ILE A 407 -14.33 0.48 1.73
C ILE A 407 -13.51 -0.61 1.00
N VAL A 408 -13.28 -1.75 1.68
CA VAL A 408 -12.58 -2.90 1.10
C VAL A 408 -13.42 -4.17 1.27
N SER A 409 -13.72 -4.82 0.14
CA SER A 409 -14.29 -6.17 0.12
C SER A 409 -13.19 -7.22 0.21
N LYS A 410 -13.51 -8.36 0.82
CA LYS A 410 -12.59 -9.49 0.91
C LYS A 410 -13.28 -10.82 0.64
N ALA A 411 -12.53 -11.79 0.11
CA ALA A 411 -13.06 -13.10 -0.25
C ALA A 411 -12.14 -14.25 0.16
N GLN A 412 -12.76 -15.41 0.43
CA GLN A 412 -12.09 -16.67 0.75
C GLN A 412 -12.86 -17.86 0.14
N GLY A 413 -12.13 -18.87 -0.33
CA GLY A 413 -12.71 -20.13 -0.81
C GLY A 413 -12.96 -20.15 -2.32
N LEU A 414 -13.97 -20.90 -2.75
CA LEU A 414 -14.27 -21.13 -4.17
C LEU A 414 -14.59 -19.81 -4.89
N ASN A 415 -13.91 -19.54 -6.02
CA ASN A 415 -14.01 -18.32 -6.84
C ASN A 415 -13.56 -17.02 -6.14
N ALA A 416 -12.93 -17.09 -4.96
CA ALA A 416 -12.44 -15.89 -4.27
C ALA A 416 -11.33 -15.16 -5.05
N ASP A 417 -10.56 -15.89 -5.85
CA ASP A 417 -9.53 -15.40 -6.78
C ASP A 417 -10.08 -14.50 -7.89
N LYS A 418 -11.39 -14.50 -8.11
CA LYS A 418 -12.07 -13.65 -9.10
C LYS A 418 -12.46 -12.28 -8.56
N LEU A 419 -12.27 -11.99 -7.27
CA LEU A 419 -12.49 -10.66 -6.72
C LEU A 419 -11.41 -9.71 -7.29
N PRO A 420 -11.77 -8.69 -8.10
CA PRO A 420 -10.77 -7.77 -8.64
C PRO A 420 -10.28 -6.79 -7.58
N ALA A 421 -9.08 -6.25 -7.77
CA ALA A 421 -8.46 -5.25 -6.89
C ALA A 421 -9.25 -3.93 -6.75
N THR A 422 -10.11 -3.62 -7.72
CA THR A 422 -11.20 -2.62 -7.60
C THR A 422 -12.49 -3.24 -8.13
N VAL A 423 -13.54 -3.26 -7.32
CA VAL A 423 -14.81 -3.94 -7.62
C VAL A 423 -15.99 -2.97 -7.57
N ASP A 424 -16.83 -2.97 -8.60
CA ASP A 424 -18.16 -2.31 -8.51
C ASP A 424 -19.07 -3.15 -7.62
N ASN A 425 -19.93 -2.53 -6.81
CA ASN A 425 -20.79 -3.27 -5.89
C ASN A 425 -21.70 -4.34 -6.55
N THR A 426 -22.00 -4.22 -7.85
CA THR A 426 -22.72 -5.25 -8.62
C THR A 426 -21.92 -6.56 -8.74
N GLY A 427 -20.59 -6.49 -8.69
CA GLY A 427 -19.69 -7.64 -8.71
C GLY A 427 -19.89 -8.61 -7.54
N MET A 428 -20.40 -8.13 -6.39
CA MET A 428 -20.73 -9.02 -5.26
C MET A 428 -21.79 -10.05 -5.68
N TYR A 429 -22.82 -9.61 -6.40
CA TYR A 429 -23.85 -10.51 -6.94
C TYR A 429 -23.27 -11.47 -7.98
N GLU A 430 -22.40 -10.99 -8.86
CA GLU A 430 -21.76 -11.81 -9.90
C GLU A 430 -20.99 -12.99 -9.29
N LEU A 431 -20.11 -12.73 -8.32
CA LEU A 431 -19.32 -13.76 -7.63
C LEU A 431 -20.21 -14.75 -6.86
N MET A 432 -21.22 -14.25 -6.15
CA MET A 432 -22.17 -15.10 -5.44
C MET A 432 -22.98 -15.98 -6.41
N TYR A 433 -23.46 -15.42 -7.52
CA TYR A 433 -24.28 -16.12 -8.50
C TYR A 433 -23.48 -17.19 -9.24
N GLU A 434 -22.27 -16.85 -9.68
CA GLU A 434 -21.37 -17.80 -10.32
C GLU A 434 -21.07 -18.97 -9.40
N THR A 435 -20.79 -18.71 -8.12
CA THR A 435 -20.53 -19.78 -7.16
C THR A 435 -21.78 -20.63 -6.91
N LEU A 436 -22.91 -20.00 -6.61
CA LEU A 436 -24.11 -20.70 -6.15
C LEU A 436 -24.82 -21.48 -7.26
N PHE A 437 -24.78 -20.98 -8.49
CA PHE A 437 -25.49 -21.53 -9.66
C PHE A 437 -24.56 -22.00 -10.78
N GLU A 438 -23.24 -21.92 -10.61
CA GLU A 438 -22.24 -22.36 -11.59
C GLU A 438 -22.45 -21.68 -12.96
N THR A 439 -22.85 -20.41 -12.92
CA THR A 439 -23.20 -19.60 -14.09
C THR A 439 -22.52 -18.24 -14.00
N GLU A 440 -21.53 -18.04 -14.84
CA GLU A 440 -20.86 -16.74 -14.99
C GLU A 440 -21.82 -15.72 -15.63
N LEU A 441 -21.89 -14.53 -15.03
CA LEU A 441 -22.70 -13.42 -15.52
C LEU A 441 -21.79 -12.35 -16.13
N PRO A 442 -22.26 -11.59 -17.13
CA PRO A 442 -21.47 -10.52 -17.71
C PRO A 442 -21.29 -9.39 -16.69
N SER A 443 -20.05 -8.97 -16.45
CA SER A 443 -19.76 -7.85 -15.56
C SER A 443 -20.28 -6.53 -16.10
N ARG A 444 -20.82 -5.70 -15.20
CA ARG A 444 -21.29 -4.33 -15.54
C ARG A 444 -20.14 -3.46 -16.06
N ASN A 445 -19.01 -3.51 -15.35
CA ASN A 445 -17.77 -2.84 -15.75
C ASN A 445 -16.81 -3.88 -16.36
N PRO A 446 -16.09 -3.55 -17.45
CA PRO A 446 -15.07 -4.43 -18.00
C PRO A 446 -14.02 -4.76 -16.93
N ALA A 447 -13.60 -6.02 -16.87
CA ALA A 447 -12.45 -6.41 -16.04
C ALA A 447 -11.18 -5.69 -16.53
N PRO A 448 -10.28 -5.27 -15.62
CA PRO A 448 -8.97 -4.77 -16.00
C PRO A 448 -8.22 -5.76 -16.88
N THR A 449 -7.38 -5.25 -17.79
CA THR A 449 -6.53 -6.12 -18.61
C THR A 449 -5.39 -6.65 -17.74
N PRO A 450 -5.21 -7.98 -17.61
CA PRO A 450 -4.08 -8.54 -16.88
C PRO A 450 -2.76 -8.08 -17.47
N ALA A 451 -1.74 -7.89 -16.62
CA ALA A 451 -0.38 -7.65 -17.07
C ALA A 451 0.11 -8.81 -17.96
N PRO A 452 1.00 -8.56 -18.93
CA PRO A 452 1.68 -9.64 -19.63
C PRO A 452 2.49 -10.48 -18.64
N GLU A 453 2.49 -11.80 -18.86
CA GLU A 453 3.29 -12.73 -18.05
C GLU A 453 4.78 -12.39 -18.10
N ALA A 454 5.43 -12.42 -16.94
CA ALA A 454 6.87 -12.27 -16.83
C ALA A 454 7.61 -13.38 -17.61
N THR A 455 8.78 -13.04 -18.16
CA THR A 455 9.62 -13.91 -18.99
C THR A 455 10.93 -14.31 -18.32
N LYS A 456 11.19 -13.77 -17.12
CA LYS A 456 12.39 -13.97 -16.30
C LYS A 456 11.96 -14.12 -14.83
N ASP A 457 12.86 -14.67 -14.03
CA ASP A 457 12.68 -14.84 -12.58
C ASP A 457 13.17 -13.62 -11.77
N THR A 458 13.84 -12.66 -12.42
CA THR A 458 14.23 -11.35 -11.87
C THR A 458 13.90 -10.22 -12.84
N GLY A 459 13.74 -9.02 -12.31
CA GLY A 459 13.22 -7.89 -13.07
C GLY A 459 13.56 -6.52 -12.50
N ASN A 460 12.83 -5.54 -13.01
CA ASN A 460 12.88 -4.14 -12.58
C ASN A 460 11.80 -3.88 -11.52
N VAL A 461 11.98 -2.82 -10.73
CA VAL A 461 10.97 -2.34 -9.80
C VAL A 461 10.73 -0.85 -10.02
N ILE A 462 9.44 -0.48 -10.14
CA ILE A 462 8.98 0.90 -10.03
C ILE A 462 8.11 0.97 -8.77
N PHE A 463 8.67 1.53 -7.71
CA PHE A 463 7.95 1.83 -6.48
C PHE A 463 7.40 3.26 -6.57
N ILE A 464 6.08 3.40 -6.39
CA ILE A 464 5.42 4.71 -6.39
C ILE A 464 4.81 4.92 -5.00
N HIS A 465 5.25 5.99 -4.33
CA HIS A 465 4.79 6.45 -3.03
C HIS A 465 3.86 7.67 -3.21
N PRO A 466 2.55 7.47 -3.41
CA PRO A 466 1.56 8.54 -3.34
C PRO A 466 1.31 8.88 -1.86
N ASP A 467 2.10 9.79 -1.30
CA ASP A 467 2.17 9.99 0.15
C ASP A 467 0.82 10.39 0.75
N GLY A 468 0.49 9.86 1.92
CA GLY A 468 -0.76 10.15 2.61
C GLY A 468 -2.06 9.63 1.95
N THR A 469 -2.00 8.75 0.94
CA THR A 469 -3.23 8.37 0.19
C THR A 469 -3.96 7.13 0.70
N SER A 470 -5.29 7.20 0.61
CA SER A 470 -6.25 6.12 0.89
C SER A 470 -7.26 5.95 -0.25
N PRO A 471 -8.10 4.89 -0.29
CA PRO A 471 -9.12 4.77 -1.32
C PRO A 471 -10.09 5.96 -1.40
N SER A 472 -10.28 6.70 -0.30
CA SER A 472 -11.04 7.96 -0.31
C SER A 472 -10.42 9.01 -1.23
N HIS A 473 -9.09 9.16 -1.22
CA HIS A 473 -8.35 10.09 -2.07
C HIS A 473 -8.54 9.76 -3.56
N TYR A 474 -8.34 8.49 -3.92
CA TYR A 474 -8.59 8.01 -5.29
C TYR A 474 -10.05 8.12 -5.70
N MET A 475 -10.99 7.95 -4.78
CA MET A 475 -12.41 8.11 -5.09
C MET A 475 -12.78 9.57 -5.37
N ALA A 476 -12.23 10.53 -4.61
CA ALA A 476 -12.44 11.95 -4.89
C ALA A 476 -11.97 12.31 -6.31
N LEU A 477 -10.77 11.86 -6.69
CA LEU A 477 -10.25 12.02 -8.06
C LEU A 477 -11.12 11.30 -9.10
N ARG A 478 -11.47 10.04 -8.86
CA ARG A 478 -12.25 9.21 -9.79
C ARG A 478 -13.57 9.88 -10.12
N ASN A 479 -14.27 10.39 -9.11
CA ASN A 479 -15.54 11.07 -9.30
C ASN A 479 -15.40 12.30 -10.20
N VAL A 480 -14.31 13.08 -10.07
CA VAL A 480 -14.07 14.29 -10.88
C VAL A 480 -13.61 13.97 -12.30
N ASP A 481 -12.75 12.98 -12.49
CA ASP A 481 -12.07 12.78 -13.78
C ASP A 481 -12.73 11.69 -14.65
N LYS A 482 -13.40 10.70 -14.03
CA LYS A 482 -13.90 9.50 -14.71
C LYS A 482 -15.34 9.12 -14.38
N GLY A 483 -15.91 9.68 -13.32
CA GLY A 483 -17.20 9.27 -12.75
C GLY A 483 -17.05 8.01 -11.90
N PRO A 484 -18.05 7.67 -11.06
CA PRO A 484 -17.92 6.59 -10.07
C PRO A 484 -17.80 5.19 -10.70
N ASP A 485 -18.21 5.04 -11.97
CA ASP A 485 -18.03 3.82 -12.77
C ASP A 485 -16.66 3.73 -13.47
N GLY A 486 -15.97 4.86 -13.58
CA GLY A 486 -14.69 4.95 -14.25
C GLY A 486 -13.58 4.19 -13.54
N ARG A 487 -12.46 4.02 -14.22
CA ARG A 487 -11.25 3.44 -13.66
C ARG A 487 -10.10 4.42 -13.84
N LEU A 488 -9.45 4.77 -12.73
CA LEU A 488 -8.14 5.40 -12.73
C LEU A 488 -7.06 4.36 -13.03
N ASN A 489 -5.81 4.78 -13.29
CA ASN A 489 -4.72 3.83 -13.50
C ASN A 489 -4.49 2.95 -12.26
N TRP A 490 -4.63 3.52 -11.07
CA TRP A 490 -4.61 2.79 -9.79
C TRP A 490 -5.74 1.76 -9.66
N ASP A 491 -6.92 2.03 -10.24
CA ASP A 491 -8.03 1.07 -10.22
C ASP A 491 -7.82 -0.12 -11.16
N GLU A 492 -6.96 0.04 -12.17
CA GLU A 492 -6.65 -0.99 -13.15
C GLU A 492 -5.47 -1.90 -12.74
N MET A 493 -4.82 -1.62 -11.60
CA MET A 493 -3.81 -2.53 -11.04
C MET A 493 -4.44 -3.86 -10.61
N SER A 494 -3.68 -4.95 -10.64
CA SER A 494 -4.24 -6.31 -10.61
C SER A 494 -4.49 -6.84 -9.19
N ASN A 495 -3.71 -6.39 -8.21
CA ASN A 495 -3.72 -6.90 -6.85
C ASN A 495 -3.82 -5.75 -5.84
N ALA A 496 -4.49 -5.99 -4.72
CA ALA A 496 -4.67 -5.03 -3.64
C ALA A 496 -4.51 -5.69 -2.26
N GLY A 497 -4.01 -4.91 -1.30
CA GLY A 497 -3.86 -5.33 0.08
C GLY A 497 -4.05 -4.17 1.05
N VAL A 498 -4.69 -4.44 2.19
CA VAL A 498 -4.82 -3.47 3.29
C VAL A 498 -3.46 -3.31 3.98
N TYR A 499 -2.92 -2.10 3.96
CA TYR A 499 -1.57 -1.81 4.42
C TYR A 499 -1.55 -1.47 5.91
N LEU A 500 -0.62 -2.08 6.66
CA LEU A 500 -0.45 -1.87 8.09
C LEU A 500 0.83 -1.06 8.36
N GLY A 501 0.65 0.25 8.53
CA GLY A 501 1.73 1.24 8.53
C GLY A 501 2.44 1.52 9.85
N HIS A 502 2.19 0.77 10.92
CA HIS A 502 2.75 1.10 12.23
C HIS A 502 4.28 0.99 12.30
N MET A 503 4.87 1.84 13.13
CA MET A 503 6.30 1.96 13.42
C MET A 503 6.67 1.19 14.70
N GLU A 504 7.97 1.09 15.01
CA GLU A 504 8.44 0.41 16.23
C GLU A 504 7.85 1.01 17.51
N ASN A 505 7.59 2.32 17.53
CA ASN A 505 7.17 3.05 18.72
C ASN A 505 5.86 3.88 18.52
N GLN A 506 5.10 3.64 17.46
CA GLN A 506 3.88 4.39 17.14
C GLN A 506 2.94 3.60 16.20
N LEU A 507 1.63 3.73 16.34
CA LEU A 507 0.62 3.11 15.45
C LEU A 507 0.54 3.82 14.10
N THR A 508 0.60 5.15 14.11
CA THR A 508 0.59 6.00 12.91
C THR A 508 1.97 6.00 12.27
N GLY A 509 2.01 5.75 10.96
CA GLY A 509 3.22 5.88 10.14
C GLY A 509 3.70 7.34 10.09
N THR A 510 4.96 7.54 9.72
CA THR A 510 5.51 8.87 9.43
C THR A 510 6.32 8.80 8.14
N SER A 511 6.29 9.84 7.30
CA SER A 511 6.92 9.80 5.97
C SER A 511 8.37 9.32 6.04
N ASN A 512 9.13 9.77 7.06
CA ASN A 512 10.51 9.36 7.26
C ASN A 512 10.67 7.89 7.69
N ALA A 513 10.01 7.45 8.76
CA ALA A 513 10.21 6.09 9.26
C ALA A 513 9.51 5.04 8.35
N GLY A 514 8.41 5.42 7.71
CA GLY A 514 7.74 4.65 6.66
C GLY A 514 8.65 4.41 5.47
N ALA A 515 9.28 5.46 4.94
CA ALA A 515 10.23 5.35 3.83
C ALA A 515 11.46 4.50 4.19
N VAL A 516 12.02 4.64 5.41
CA VAL A 516 13.09 3.76 5.91
C VAL A 516 12.60 2.31 5.97
N THR A 517 11.37 2.07 6.41
CA THR A 517 10.78 0.73 6.44
C THR A 517 10.64 0.14 5.03
N HIS A 518 10.23 0.93 4.03
CA HIS A 518 10.20 0.48 2.63
C HIS A 518 11.60 0.25 2.05
N ALA A 519 12.58 1.05 2.46
CA ALA A 519 13.96 0.99 2.00
C ALA A 519 14.77 -0.15 2.62
N ASN A 520 14.42 -0.59 3.83
CA ASN A 520 15.18 -1.58 4.59
C ASN A 520 14.39 -2.85 4.96
N GLY A 521 13.06 -2.85 4.91
CA GLY A 521 12.23 -4.02 5.24
C GLY A 521 12.16 -4.35 6.73
N VAL A 522 12.46 -3.39 7.60
CA VAL A 522 12.40 -3.53 9.06
C VAL A 522 11.72 -2.31 9.68
N LYS A 523 10.95 -2.54 10.74
CA LYS A 523 10.34 -1.44 11.50
C LYS A 523 11.42 -0.65 12.24
N VAL A 524 11.27 0.66 12.24
CA VAL A 524 12.14 1.61 12.95
C VAL A 524 11.29 2.58 13.75
N PHE A 525 11.90 3.27 14.72
CA PHE A 525 11.25 4.33 15.46
C PHE A 525 10.80 5.50 14.55
N ASN A 526 9.70 6.16 14.92
CA ASN A 526 8.97 7.17 14.15
C ASN A 526 9.76 8.40 13.65
N GLU A 527 10.94 8.71 14.22
CA GLU A 527 11.81 9.81 13.79
C GLU A 527 13.06 9.32 13.02
N SER A 528 13.13 8.03 12.69
CA SER A 528 14.24 7.46 11.92
C SER A 528 14.33 8.06 10.52
N PHE A 529 15.56 8.29 10.09
CA PHE A 529 15.94 8.59 8.71
C PHE A 529 17.22 7.80 8.43
N GLY A 530 17.11 6.47 8.35
CA GLY A 530 18.19 5.53 8.04
C GLY A 530 18.99 4.99 9.23
N LEU A 531 18.72 5.45 10.47
CA LEU A 531 19.41 4.98 11.68
C LEU A 531 18.42 4.43 12.71
N ASN A 532 18.90 3.55 13.61
CA ASN A 532 18.15 3.13 14.80
C ASN A 532 18.10 4.25 15.86
N GLU A 533 17.24 4.11 16.88
CA GLU A 533 17.08 5.13 17.94
C GLU A 533 18.42 5.45 18.64
N ASP A 534 19.25 4.42 18.84
CA ASP A 534 20.59 4.53 19.45
C ASP A 534 21.68 5.07 18.50
N GLN A 535 21.28 5.54 17.30
CA GLN A 535 22.15 6.06 16.23
C GLN A 535 23.05 5.00 15.56
N SER A 536 22.81 3.71 15.81
CA SER A 536 23.46 2.65 15.04
C SER A 536 22.82 2.48 13.66
N LEU A 537 23.56 1.85 12.74
CA LEU A 537 23.08 1.54 11.39
C LEU A 537 21.92 0.55 11.45
N VAL A 538 20.90 0.79 10.62
CA VAL A 538 19.80 -0.17 10.41
C VAL A 538 20.37 -1.44 9.77
N THR A 539 19.92 -2.60 10.24
CA THR A 539 20.15 -3.86 9.54
C THR A 539 18.90 -4.18 8.73
N PRO A 540 18.94 -4.06 7.40
CA PRO A 540 17.78 -4.36 6.55
C PRO A 540 17.43 -5.85 6.63
N ALA A 541 16.24 -6.20 6.15
CA ALA A 541 15.76 -7.57 6.09
C ALA A 541 16.65 -8.49 5.24
N SER A 542 17.45 -7.94 4.31
CA SER A 542 18.49 -8.67 3.57
C SER A 542 19.73 -9.05 4.40
N GLY A 543 19.85 -8.53 5.62
CA GLY A 543 21.00 -8.73 6.52
C GLY A 543 22.19 -7.78 6.27
N LYS A 544 22.16 -6.96 5.21
CA LYS A 544 23.27 -6.08 4.83
C LYS A 544 23.31 -4.79 5.65
N THR A 545 23.82 -4.85 6.88
CA THR A 545 23.83 -3.69 7.79
C THR A 545 24.36 -2.40 7.15
N GLY A 546 23.59 -1.31 7.25
CA GLY A 546 23.91 0.00 6.70
C GLY A 546 23.63 0.16 5.21
N TYR A 547 22.89 -0.76 4.59
CA TYR A 547 22.46 -0.64 3.21
C TYR A 547 20.93 -0.56 3.12
N THR A 548 20.44 0.26 2.21
CA THR A 548 19.07 0.20 1.69
C THR A 548 19.00 -0.70 0.46
N ILE A 549 17.77 -1.02 0.04
CA ILE A 549 17.54 -1.75 -1.21
C ILE A 549 18.04 -0.99 -2.46
N LEU A 550 18.06 0.37 -2.42
CA LEU A 550 18.62 1.19 -3.49
C LEU A 550 20.14 1.02 -3.57
N GLU A 551 20.83 1.05 -2.43
CA GLU A 551 22.28 0.86 -2.37
C GLU A 551 22.67 -0.56 -2.77
N GLU A 552 21.87 -1.57 -2.41
CA GLU A 552 22.02 -2.94 -2.90
C GLU A 552 21.79 -3.03 -4.42
N ALA A 553 20.82 -2.29 -4.97
CA ALA A 553 20.60 -2.23 -6.42
C ALA A 553 21.79 -1.58 -7.16
N ILE A 554 22.31 -0.47 -6.64
CA ILE A 554 23.51 0.20 -7.17
C ILE A 554 24.71 -0.75 -7.12
N GLU A 555 24.94 -1.43 -6.00
CA GLU A 555 26.03 -2.39 -5.88
C GLU A 555 25.84 -3.57 -6.84
N ALA A 556 24.60 -4.00 -7.09
CA ALA A 556 24.30 -5.03 -8.08
C ALA A 556 24.51 -4.57 -9.54
N GLY A 557 24.80 -3.29 -9.77
CA GLY A 557 25.03 -2.72 -11.10
C GLY A 557 23.74 -2.28 -11.80
N LYS A 558 22.60 -2.27 -11.11
CA LYS A 558 21.32 -1.83 -11.67
C LYS A 558 21.28 -0.30 -11.71
N ALA A 559 20.68 0.25 -12.77
CA ALA A 559 20.44 1.68 -12.85
C ALA A 559 19.37 2.12 -11.83
N THR A 560 19.49 3.32 -11.28
CA THR A 560 18.54 3.80 -10.26
C THR A 560 18.00 5.21 -10.49
N ALA A 561 16.77 5.45 -10.05
CA ALA A 561 16.12 6.76 -10.12
C ALA A 561 15.39 7.11 -8.83
N LEU A 562 15.57 8.35 -8.37
CA LEU A 562 14.82 8.98 -7.26
C LEU A 562 14.08 10.19 -7.82
N ILE A 563 12.75 10.16 -7.75
CA ILE A 563 11.87 11.15 -8.37
C ILE A 563 10.86 11.63 -7.33
N GLN A 564 10.78 12.93 -7.09
CA GLN A 564 9.78 13.46 -6.15
C GLN A 564 9.26 14.84 -6.55
N SER A 565 8.00 15.13 -6.21
CA SER A 565 7.40 16.46 -6.43
C SER A 565 7.81 17.49 -5.37
N GLY A 566 8.27 17.06 -4.19
CA GLY A 566 8.80 17.91 -3.13
C GLY A 566 10.22 18.41 -3.39
N GLN A 567 10.93 18.77 -2.32
CA GLN A 567 12.36 19.07 -2.30
C GLN A 567 13.23 17.83 -2.05
N LEU A 568 14.44 17.75 -2.63
CA LEU A 568 15.27 16.51 -2.62
C LEU A 568 15.65 15.87 -1.26
N ALA A 569 15.32 16.47 -0.11
CA ALA A 569 15.42 15.84 1.20
C ALA A 569 14.10 15.18 1.67
N GLU A 570 13.02 15.24 0.90
CA GLU A 570 11.75 14.60 1.30
C GLU A 570 11.92 13.09 1.45
N PRO A 571 11.30 12.49 2.48
CA PRO A 571 11.76 11.20 2.94
C PRO A 571 11.40 10.02 2.02
N GLY A 572 10.23 10.01 1.35
CA GLY A 572 9.78 8.85 0.56
C GLY A 572 10.73 8.47 -0.57
N THR A 573 11.59 9.39 -1.00
CA THR A 573 12.73 9.10 -1.88
C THR A 573 14.08 9.20 -1.19
N ALA A 574 14.33 10.22 -0.37
CA ALA A 574 15.67 10.47 0.15
C ALA A 574 16.13 9.45 1.20
N ALA A 575 15.21 8.82 1.93
CA ALA A 575 15.54 7.77 2.92
C ALA A 575 16.13 6.51 2.27
N PHE A 576 15.95 6.31 0.96
CA PHE A 576 16.60 5.23 0.22
C PHE A 576 18.09 5.48 -0.01
N ALA A 577 18.58 6.71 0.16
CA ALA A 577 19.95 7.10 -0.22
C ALA A 577 20.70 7.89 0.84
N ALA A 578 20.08 8.15 1.99
CA ALA A 578 20.64 8.99 3.02
C ALA A 578 20.25 8.50 4.41
N GLU A 579 21.19 8.65 5.34
CA GLU A 579 20.98 8.42 6.76
C GLU A 579 21.44 9.64 7.57
N THR A 580 20.73 10.01 8.63
CA THR A 580 21.21 11.08 9.51
C THR A 580 20.79 10.91 10.95
N THR A 581 21.58 11.53 11.82
CA THR A 581 21.40 11.44 13.27
C THR A 581 20.19 12.22 13.73
N ASN A 582 19.46 11.69 14.70
CA ASN A 582 18.30 12.36 15.29
C ASN A 582 18.70 13.06 16.61
N ARG A 583 18.42 14.38 16.73
CA ARG A 583 18.64 15.21 17.95
C ARG A 583 20.00 14.99 18.65
N LEU A 584 21.08 14.83 17.88
CA LEU A 584 22.41 14.52 18.44
C LEU A 584 23.12 15.80 18.95
N GLY A 585 22.84 16.16 20.20
CA GLY A 585 23.48 17.32 20.86
C GLY A 585 22.82 18.67 20.54
N ASP A 586 21.73 18.65 19.79
CA ASP A 586 20.78 19.74 19.53
C ASP A 586 19.32 19.20 19.57
N ASP A 587 18.33 20.04 19.26
CA ASP A 587 16.90 19.67 19.20
C ASP A 587 16.41 19.61 17.74
N ILE A 588 17.30 19.26 16.82
CA ILE A 588 17.01 19.19 15.38
C ILE A 588 16.63 17.76 15.03
N ARG A 589 15.44 17.57 14.44
CA ARG A 589 14.98 16.26 13.95
C ARG A 589 15.84 15.83 12.76
N ALA A 590 16.03 14.52 12.60
CA ALA A 590 16.75 13.95 11.46
C ALA A 590 16.25 14.51 10.11
N ARG A 591 14.94 14.44 9.88
CA ARG A 591 14.29 14.93 8.64
C ARG A 591 14.47 16.44 8.38
N ASP A 592 14.84 17.25 9.36
CA ASP A 592 15.02 18.71 9.17
C ASP A 592 16.40 19.11 8.62
N LYS A 593 17.33 18.15 8.47
CA LYS A 593 18.72 18.37 8.04
C LYS A 593 18.89 18.34 6.51
N TYR A 594 18.08 19.15 5.81
CA TYR A 594 17.94 19.07 4.35
C TYR A 594 19.27 19.13 3.59
N ALA A 595 20.19 20.01 3.99
CA ALA A 595 21.46 20.17 3.28
C ALA A 595 22.35 18.92 3.37
N GLU A 596 22.34 18.23 4.52
CA GLU A 596 23.09 16.98 4.74
C GLU A 596 22.48 15.84 3.93
N ILE A 597 21.16 15.71 3.97
CA ILE A 597 20.40 14.68 3.26
C ILE A 597 20.59 14.82 1.73
N ILE A 598 20.40 16.03 1.18
CA ILE A 598 20.55 16.28 -0.27
C ILE A 598 22.00 16.02 -0.73
N GLU A 599 23.00 16.35 0.09
CA GLU A 599 24.38 16.01 -0.24
C GLU A 599 24.60 14.50 -0.35
N GLN A 600 24.01 13.71 0.56
CA GLN A 600 24.07 12.24 0.50
C GLN A 600 23.34 11.69 -0.73
N VAL A 601 22.12 12.17 -1.02
CA VAL A 601 21.35 11.80 -2.21
C VAL A 601 22.16 12.03 -3.49
N ILE A 602 22.81 13.19 -3.64
CA ILE A 602 23.65 13.50 -4.82
C ILE A 602 24.89 12.57 -4.91
N ARG A 603 25.45 12.18 -3.76
CA ARG A 603 26.64 11.32 -3.66
C ARG A 603 26.34 9.83 -3.74
N SER A 604 25.09 9.42 -3.56
CA SER A 604 24.63 8.02 -3.48
C SER A 604 25.09 7.14 -4.65
N GLY A 605 25.30 7.74 -5.82
CA GLY A 605 25.61 7.01 -7.04
C GLY A 605 24.40 6.86 -7.96
N THR A 606 23.20 7.22 -7.51
CA THR A 606 21.96 7.22 -8.31
C THR A 606 22.13 7.85 -9.69
N ASP A 607 21.52 7.29 -10.73
CA ASP A 607 21.68 7.80 -12.09
C ASP A 607 20.79 9.01 -12.35
N VAL A 608 19.53 8.95 -11.92
CA VAL A 608 18.57 10.04 -12.13
C VAL A 608 17.99 10.52 -10.81
N ILE A 609 18.17 11.81 -10.51
CA ILE A 609 17.65 12.46 -9.31
C ILE A 609 16.82 13.67 -9.77
N MET A 610 15.55 13.75 -9.38
CA MET A 610 14.66 14.82 -9.84
C MET A 610 13.70 15.29 -8.75
N GLY A 611 13.64 16.62 -8.56
CA GLY A 611 12.70 17.27 -7.65
C GLY A 611 12.94 18.78 -7.54
N GLY A 612 12.44 19.37 -6.45
CA GLY A 612 12.64 20.77 -6.08
C GLY A 612 13.85 20.99 -5.15
N GLY A 613 13.86 22.12 -4.44
CA GLY A 613 14.77 22.39 -3.34
C GLY A 613 16.07 23.10 -3.70
N GLU A 614 16.13 23.88 -4.78
CA GLU A 614 17.36 24.63 -5.15
C GLU A 614 17.91 25.48 -3.98
N LEU A 615 17.01 26.04 -3.15
CA LEU A 615 17.36 26.80 -1.96
C LEU A 615 18.27 26.02 -1.01
N TYR A 616 17.99 24.74 -0.82
CA TYR A 616 18.69 23.83 0.09
C TYR A 616 19.96 23.24 -0.54
N MET A 617 20.25 23.56 -1.81
CA MET A 617 21.47 23.17 -2.52
C MET A 617 22.51 24.30 -2.61
N LEU A 618 22.13 25.51 -2.21
CA LEU A 618 22.96 26.71 -2.37
C LEU A 618 23.40 27.28 -1.02
N PRO A 619 24.67 27.70 -0.88
CA PRO A 619 25.12 28.43 0.30
C PRO A 619 24.35 29.73 0.49
N GLN A 620 24.08 30.09 1.74
CA GLN A 620 23.38 31.33 2.08
C GLN A 620 24.07 32.55 1.43
N GLY A 621 23.27 33.45 0.85
CA GLY A 621 23.75 34.60 0.09
C GLY A 621 24.04 34.31 -1.39
N THR A 622 23.72 33.11 -1.87
CA THR A 622 23.85 32.70 -3.28
C THR A 622 22.49 32.74 -3.96
N THR A 623 22.43 33.33 -5.16
CA THR A 623 21.24 33.26 -6.02
C THR A 623 21.40 32.14 -7.04
N GLY A 624 20.29 31.50 -7.39
CA GLY A 624 20.21 30.36 -8.30
C GLY A 624 19.35 30.66 -9.52
N PHE A 625 18.91 29.60 -10.19
CA PHE A 625 17.94 29.68 -11.28
C PHE A 625 16.54 30.04 -10.76
N HIS A 626 16.09 29.38 -9.70
CA HIS A 626 14.82 29.57 -9.00
C HIS A 626 14.97 30.44 -7.73
N VAL A 627 16.17 30.52 -7.15
CA VAL A 627 16.42 31.26 -5.89
C VAL A 627 16.78 32.73 -6.15
N THR A 628 15.86 33.64 -5.82
CA THR A 628 16.13 35.09 -5.75
C THR A 628 16.74 35.50 -4.40
N SER A 629 17.16 36.77 -4.27
CA SER A 629 17.65 37.28 -2.98
C SER A 629 16.57 37.29 -1.88
N GLU A 630 15.30 37.45 -2.25
CA GLU A 630 14.17 37.36 -1.32
C GLU A 630 13.94 35.92 -0.85
N ILE A 631 14.01 34.94 -1.76
CA ILE A 631 13.88 33.52 -1.42
C ILE A 631 15.07 33.05 -0.59
N ASP A 632 16.30 33.44 -0.94
CA ASP A 632 17.48 33.15 -0.12
C ASP A 632 17.34 33.66 1.32
N ALA A 633 16.72 34.83 1.51
CA ALA A 633 16.48 35.41 2.83
C ALA A 633 15.34 34.75 3.63
N SER A 634 14.52 33.89 3.00
CA SER A 634 13.39 33.21 3.67
C SER A 634 13.83 32.07 4.59
N GLU A 635 15.04 31.53 4.38
CA GLU A 635 15.59 30.45 5.19
C GLU A 635 16.97 30.82 5.73
N SER A 636 17.13 30.73 7.05
CA SER A 636 18.36 31.10 7.76
C SER A 636 18.89 30.00 8.68
N ARG A 637 18.18 28.87 8.76
CA ARG A 637 18.60 27.69 9.52
C ARG A 637 19.84 27.05 8.88
N PRO A 638 20.98 26.97 9.58
CA PRO A 638 22.22 26.46 9.01
C PRO A 638 22.14 24.98 8.62
N GLU A 639 21.36 24.16 9.31
CA GLU A 639 21.15 22.74 9.02
C GLU A 639 20.42 22.48 7.69
N ARG A 640 19.68 23.47 7.18
CA ARG A 640 19.00 23.42 5.88
C ARG A 640 19.82 24.07 4.76
N ARG A 641 20.96 24.69 5.06
CA ARG A 641 21.77 25.44 4.09
C ARG A 641 23.19 24.87 3.99
N PRO A 642 23.62 24.40 2.81
CA PRO A 642 24.92 23.77 2.68
C PRO A 642 26.03 24.82 2.70
N THR A 643 27.22 24.42 3.13
CA THR A 643 28.41 25.29 3.06
C THR A 643 29.04 25.29 1.66
N THR A 644 28.73 24.28 0.85
CA THR A 644 29.18 24.10 -0.54
C THR A 644 27.98 24.19 -1.48
N ASN A 645 28.21 24.60 -2.73
CA ASN A 645 27.19 24.54 -3.77
C ASN A 645 27.02 23.10 -4.24
N LEU A 646 25.90 22.47 -3.87
CA LEU A 646 25.62 21.06 -4.17
C LEU A 646 25.32 20.82 -5.66
N ILE A 647 24.88 21.85 -6.40
CA ILE A 647 24.70 21.77 -7.86
C ILE A 647 26.06 21.65 -8.56
N GLU A 648 27.05 22.42 -8.11
CA GLU A 648 28.42 22.31 -8.65
C GLU A 648 29.08 20.99 -8.23
N LEU A 649 28.75 20.47 -7.04
CA LEU A 649 29.13 19.12 -6.64
C LEU A 649 28.54 18.08 -7.60
N ALA A 650 27.24 18.12 -7.88
CA ALA A 650 26.59 17.19 -8.81
C ALA A 650 27.24 17.21 -10.20
N LYS A 651 27.52 18.41 -10.75
CA LYS A 651 28.25 18.53 -12.03
C LYS A 651 29.63 17.88 -11.97
N SER A 652 30.34 18.01 -10.85
CA SER A 652 31.65 17.38 -10.66
C SER A 652 31.58 15.85 -10.59
N LEU A 653 30.42 15.30 -10.20
CA LEU A 653 30.11 13.87 -10.18
C LEU A 653 29.52 13.36 -11.51
N GLY A 654 29.46 14.21 -12.55
CA GLY A 654 29.06 13.82 -13.90
C GLY A 654 27.58 14.05 -14.23
N TYR A 655 26.78 14.62 -13.33
CA TYR A 655 25.37 14.91 -13.62
C TYR A 655 25.22 16.04 -14.63
N SER A 656 24.35 15.82 -15.62
CA SER A 656 23.74 16.91 -16.38
C SER A 656 22.66 17.54 -15.52
N VAL A 657 22.66 18.87 -15.40
CA VAL A 657 21.69 19.59 -14.55
C VAL A 657 20.66 20.31 -15.42
N VAL A 658 19.37 20.11 -15.13
CA VAL A 658 18.23 20.76 -15.79
C VAL A 658 17.32 21.43 -14.77
N TYR A 659 16.64 22.51 -15.17
CA TYR A 659 15.86 23.36 -14.27
C TYR A 659 14.38 23.50 -14.65
N THR A 660 13.99 23.04 -15.83
CA THR A 660 12.60 23.11 -16.32
C THR A 660 12.23 21.84 -17.07
N GLU A 661 10.93 21.57 -17.18
CA GLU A 661 10.38 20.49 -18.00
C GLU A 661 10.92 20.55 -19.45
N GLU A 662 10.99 21.74 -20.04
CA GLU A 662 11.55 21.94 -21.39
C GLU A 662 13.03 21.50 -21.48
N GLN A 663 13.85 21.86 -20.50
CA GLN A 663 15.26 21.47 -20.48
C GLN A 663 15.42 19.96 -20.28
N MET A 664 14.65 19.36 -19.38
CA MET A 664 14.61 17.91 -19.18
C MET A 664 14.27 17.19 -20.49
N ASN A 665 13.17 17.60 -21.14
CA ASN A 665 12.73 17.04 -22.40
C ASN A 665 13.76 17.19 -23.53
N GLN A 666 14.48 18.33 -23.59
CA GLN A 666 15.55 18.51 -24.57
C GLN A 666 16.72 17.54 -24.35
N VAL A 667 17.09 17.29 -23.09
CA VAL A 667 18.24 16.45 -22.74
C VAL A 667 17.93 14.96 -22.94
N VAL A 668 16.80 14.47 -22.45
CA VAL A 668 16.45 13.03 -22.52
C VAL A 668 16.07 12.57 -23.93
N ASN A 669 15.60 13.48 -24.80
CA ASN A 669 15.28 13.18 -26.20
C ASN A 669 16.43 13.51 -27.17
N SER A 670 17.63 13.85 -26.65
CA SER A 670 18.80 14.07 -27.50
C SER A 670 19.34 12.75 -28.09
N ASP A 671 20.19 12.83 -29.12
CA ASP A 671 20.78 11.63 -29.74
C ASP A 671 21.66 10.84 -28.75
N ASN A 672 22.17 11.49 -27.71
CA ASN A 672 23.01 10.89 -26.66
C ASN A 672 22.55 11.43 -25.29
N PRO A 673 21.44 10.91 -24.74
CA PRO A 673 20.98 11.33 -23.41
C PRO A 673 22.05 10.98 -22.36
N PRO A 674 22.16 11.78 -21.29
CA PRO A 674 23.18 11.58 -20.28
C PRO A 674 22.95 10.27 -19.52
N GLN A 675 24.03 9.71 -18.98
CA GLN A 675 23.96 8.61 -18.02
C GLN A 675 23.48 9.10 -16.65
N LYS A 676 23.88 10.32 -16.25
CA LYS A 676 23.46 10.94 -14.98
C LYS A 676 22.71 12.26 -15.18
N LEU A 677 21.55 12.39 -14.56
CA LEU A 677 20.67 13.56 -14.67
C LEU A 677 20.22 14.05 -13.29
N LEU A 678 20.41 15.35 -13.04
CA LEU A 678 19.87 16.06 -11.87
C LEU A 678 18.85 17.10 -12.35
N GLY A 679 17.57 16.90 -12.00
CA GLY A 679 16.51 17.89 -12.21
C GLY A 679 16.27 18.72 -10.94
N VAL A 680 16.34 20.04 -11.05
CA VAL A 680 16.08 20.99 -9.95
C VAL A 680 15.01 21.98 -10.40
N PHE A 681 13.75 21.67 -10.13
CA PHE A 681 12.61 22.31 -10.81
C PHE A 681 11.93 23.45 -10.06
N ALA A 682 12.29 23.65 -8.79
CA ALA A 682 11.76 24.72 -7.94
C ALA A 682 12.76 25.16 -6.86
N ALA A 683 12.49 26.31 -6.24
CA ALA A 683 13.32 26.82 -5.14
C ALA A 683 13.14 26.00 -3.85
N THR A 684 11.91 25.63 -3.52
CA THR A 684 11.49 24.69 -2.48
C THR A 684 10.78 23.54 -3.20
N ASP A 685 9.61 23.12 -2.76
CA ASP A 685 8.77 22.11 -3.44
C ASP A 685 8.26 22.59 -4.81
N THR A 686 7.84 21.65 -5.66
CA THR A 686 7.21 22.00 -6.94
C THR A 686 5.74 22.39 -6.80
N PHE A 687 5.19 22.30 -5.59
CA PHE A 687 3.84 22.70 -5.22
C PHE A 687 3.83 23.73 -4.08
N ASP A 688 2.65 24.27 -3.79
CA ASP A 688 2.38 25.23 -2.71
C ASP A 688 1.19 24.72 -1.90
N ASP A 689 1.49 24.03 -0.79
CA ASP A 689 0.57 23.20 0.02
C ASP A 689 -0.35 23.99 0.96
N ARG A 690 -0.24 25.31 0.98
CA ARG A 690 -1.08 26.20 1.80
C ARG A 690 -2.57 25.97 1.54
N THR A 691 -3.42 26.36 2.49
CA THR A 691 -4.88 26.19 2.35
C THR A 691 -5.42 26.94 1.14
N GLU A 692 -6.59 26.55 0.63
CA GLU A 692 -7.23 27.19 -0.52
C GLU A 692 -7.46 28.69 -0.30
N GLU A 693 -7.80 29.11 0.93
CA GLU A 693 -7.95 30.50 1.32
C GLU A 693 -6.63 31.28 1.26
N GLU A 694 -5.53 30.70 1.71
CA GLU A 694 -4.21 31.34 1.71
C GLU A 694 -3.63 31.48 0.29
N LEU A 695 -3.97 30.54 -0.59
CA LEU A 695 -3.71 30.61 -2.03
C LEU A 695 -4.68 31.54 -2.75
N GLY A 696 -5.79 31.91 -2.11
CA GLY A 696 -6.84 32.74 -2.68
C GLY A 696 -7.60 32.06 -3.81
N LEU A 697 -7.80 30.73 -3.74
CA LEU A 697 -8.63 29.98 -4.71
C LEU A 697 -10.10 30.45 -4.69
N ASN A 698 -10.53 31.00 -3.56
CA ASN A 698 -11.79 31.70 -3.39
C ASN A 698 -11.77 33.18 -3.86
N SER A 699 -10.75 33.61 -4.61
CA SER A 699 -10.57 35.00 -5.05
C SER A 699 -10.42 35.15 -6.57
N GLU A 700 -10.37 36.39 -7.08
CA GLU A 700 -10.18 36.66 -8.52
C GLU A 700 -8.75 36.37 -9.03
N ASN A 701 -7.75 36.29 -8.15
CA ASN A 701 -6.34 36.13 -8.54
C ASN A 701 -5.66 35.04 -7.68
N PRO A 702 -6.02 33.77 -7.88
CA PRO A 702 -5.42 32.67 -7.13
C PRO A 702 -3.94 32.49 -7.46
N LEU A 703 -3.16 32.05 -6.47
CA LEU A 703 -1.83 31.50 -6.68
C LEU A 703 -1.95 30.07 -7.24
N PRO A 704 -1.02 29.63 -8.10
CA PRO A 704 -1.06 28.28 -8.67
C PRO A 704 -0.69 27.23 -7.61
N LEU A 705 -1.31 26.05 -7.69
CA LEU A 705 -0.97 24.91 -6.83
C LEU A 705 0.44 24.35 -7.13
N TYR A 706 0.91 24.48 -8.38
CA TYR A 706 2.21 23.95 -8.83
C TYR A 706 2.99 24.98 -9.64
N VAL A 707 4.32 24.88 -9.57
CA VAL A 707 5.25 25.68 -10.39
C VAL A 707 5.07 25.33 -11.87
N ALA A 708 4.61 26.29 -12.66
CA ALA A 708 4.21 26.07 -14.06
C ALA A 708 5.32 25.57 -15.01
N THR A 709 6.60 25.69 -14.63
CA THR A 709 7.74 25.21 -15.42
C THR A 709 8.31 23.87 -14.94
N ALA A 710 7.80 23.34 -13.83
CA ALA A 710 8.21 22.05 -13.29
C ALA A 710 7.43 20.92 -13.98
N PRO A 711 8.08 19.79 -14.32
CA PRO A 711 7.37 18.59 -14.76
C PRO A 711 6.53 18.00 -13.62
N THR A 712 5.50 17.24 -13.99
CA THR A 712 4.81 16.30 -13.10
C THR A 712 5.69 15.08 -12.78
N VAL A 713 5.40 14.36 -11.70
CA VAL A 713 6.11 13.09 -11.39
C VAL A 713 5.96 12.04 -12.50
N ALA A 714 4.85 12.05 -13.23
CA ALA A 714 4.64 11.18 -14.39
C ALA A 714 5.61 11.51 -15.55
N GLU A 715 5.79 12.79 -15.85
CA GLU A 715 6.74 13.25 -16.87
C GLU A 715 8.19 13.03 -16.44
N MET A 716 8.49 13.21 -15.16
CA MET A 716 9.78 12.84 -14.58
C MET A 716 10.04 11.34 -14.74
N LEU A 717 9.07 10.47 -14.41
CA LEU A 717 9.20 9.02 -14.59
C LEU A 717 9.43 8.62 -16.05
N ASP A 718 8.64 9.15 -17.00
CA ASP A 718 8.84 8.89 -18.44
C ASP A 718 10.24 9.35 -18.91
N ALA A 719 10.73 10.48 -18.43
CA ALA A 719 12.07 10.97 -18.72
C ALA A 719 13.16 10.05 -18.13
N SER A 720 13.01 9.61 -16.88
CA SER A 720 13.93 8.68 -16.21
C SER A 720 14.01 7.35 -16.95
N LEU A 721 12.87 6.79 -17.34
CA LEU A 721 12.80 5.51 -18.05
C LEU A 721 13.56 5.55 -19.38
N LYS A 722 13.70 6.70 -20.06
CA LYS A 722 14.52 6.85 -21.28
C LYS A 722 16.03 6.75 -21.03
N ILE A 723 16.46 6.89 -19.78
CA ILE A 723 17.85 6.77 -19.34
C ILE A 723 18.09 5.37 -18.77
N ILE A 724 17.38 5.00 -17.71
CA ILE A 724 17.68 3.82 -16.89
C ILE A 724 17.31 2.49 -17.56
N ASN A 725 16.36 2.46 -18.51
CA ASN A 725 15.95 1.22 -19.17
C ASN A 725 17.01 0.60 -20.11
N LYS A 726 18.15 1.28 -20.28
CA LYS A 726 19.26 0.83 -21.12
C LYS A 726 20.20 -0.09 -20.37
N ASP A 727 20.07 -0.15 -19.05
CA ASP A 727 20.91 -1.00 -18.23
C ASP A 727 20.53 -2.48 -18.41
N PRO A 728 21.46 -3.35 -18.85
CA PRO A 728 21.17 -4.77 -19.05
C PRO A 728 20.88 -5.52 -17.75
N ASP A 729 21.34 -5.03 -16.60
CA ASP A 729 21.13 -5.65 -15.29
C ASP A 729 19.78 -5.27 -14.66
N GLY A 730 19.06 -4.32 -15.29
CA GLY A 730 17.74 -3.82 -14.88
C GLY A 730 17.82 -2.51 -14.08
N PHE A 731 16.69 -2.08 -13.52
CA PHE A 731 16.64 -0.82 -12.77
C PHE A 731 15.71 -0.86 -11.54
N PHE A 732 15.94 0.11 -10.64
CA PHE A 732 15.06 0.43 -9.52
C PHE A 732 14.69 1.92 -9.53
N ALA A 733 13.40 2.22 -9.64
CA ALA A 733 12.89 3.58 -9.58
C ALA A 733 12.00 3.77 -8.35
N VAL A 734 12.27 4.82 -7.56
CA VAL A 734 11.43 5.28 -6.47
C VAL A 734 10.83 6.63 -6.87
N VAL A 735 9.51 6.72 -6.84
CA VAL A 735 8.74 7.88 -7.29
C VAL A 735 7.81 8.32 -6.19
N GLU A 736 7.84 9.57 -5.79
CA GLU A 736 7.03 10.12 -4.71
C GLU A 736 6.23 11.33 -5.19
N GLU A 737 4.93 11.32 -4.96
CA GLU A 737 4.10 12.51 -5.09
C GLU A 737 3.81 13.05 -3.68
N GLU A 738 4.78 13.80 -3.14
CA GLU A 738 4.73 14.40 -1.80
C GLU A 738 3.50 15.30 -1.61
N GLY A 739 3.05 15.96 -2.68
CA GLY A 739 1.93 16.89 -2.61
C GLY A 739 0.64 16.24 -2.10
N SER A 740 0.43 14.94 -2.29
CA SER A 740 -0.80 14.29 -1.83
C SER A 740 -0.91 14.24 -0.31
N ASP A 741 0.21 14.13 0.40
CA ASP A 741 0.25 14.23 1.86
C ASP A 741 0.10 15.68 2.31
N ASN A 742 0.96 16.57 1.83
CA ASN A 742 1.04 17.92 2.40
C ASN A 742 -0.23 18.74 2.15
N PHE A 743 -0.83 18.61 0.96
CA PHE A 743 -2.12 19.25 0.70
C PHE A 743 -3.19 18.70 1.64
N ALA A 744 -3.25 17.38 1.85
CA ALA A 744 -4.26 16.75 2.69
C ALA A 744 -4.08 17.08 4.18
N ASN A 745 -2.84 17.11 4.68
CA ASN A 745 -2.51 17.52 6.04
C ASN A 745 -2.77 19.01 6.29
N ASN A 746 -2.81 19.85 5.25
CA ASN A 746 -3.31 21.23 5.33
C ASN A 746 -4.81 21.36 5.00
N ASN A 747 -5.53 20.24 4.83
CA ASN A 747 -6.93 20.17 4.43
C ASN A 747 -7.25 20.88 3.11
N ASN A 748 -6.30 20.92 2.17
CA ASN A 748 -6.48 21.49 0.84
C ASN A 748 -6.99 20.42 -0.14
N ALA A 749 -8.31 20.31 -0.27
CA ALA A 749 -8.97 19.33 -1.12
C ALA A 749 -8.65 19.52 -2.61
N ALA A 750 -8.55 20.77 -3.09
CA ALA A 750 -8.25 21.05 -4.49
C ALA A 750 -6.83 20.61 -4.88
N GLY A 751 -5.86 20.91 -4.01
CA GLY A 751 -4.47 20.48 -4.14
C GLY A 751 -4.31 18.97 -4.03
N THR A 752 -5.00 18.36 -3.06
CA THR A 752 -5.00 16.90 -2.86
C THR A 752 -5.46 16.17 -4.12
N ILE A 753 -6.60 16.56 -4.71
CA ILE A 753 -7.11 15.92 -5.94
C ILE A 753 -6.13 16.09 -7.11
N GLU A 754 -5.48 17.25 -7.25
CA GLU A 754 -4.46 17.45 -8.29
C GLU A 754 -3.19 16.63 -8.05
N ALA A 755 -2.74 16.47 -6.80
CA ALA A 755 -1.60 15.61 -6.47
C ALA A 755 -1.91 14.14 -6.78
N VAL A 756 -3.07 13.63 -6.33
CA VAL A 756 -3.49 12.25 -6.65
C VAL A 756 -3.62 12.04 -8.17
N ARG A 757 -4.03 13.07 -8.93
CA ARG A 757 -4.07 13.02 -10.42
C ARG A 757 -2.68 12.83 -11.01
N ARG A 758 -1.66 13.48 -10.45
CA ARG A 758 -0.26 13.36 -10.88
C ARG A 758 0.32 12.00 -10.52
N ALA A 759 0.04 11.50 -9.32
CA ALA A 759 0.40 10.14 -8.91
C ALA A 759 -0.25 9.08 -9.82
N ASP A 760 -1.56 9.20 -10.10
CA ASP A 760 -2.27 8.28 -10.99
C ASP A 760 -1.70 8.29 -12.42
N ALA A 761 -1.30 9.45 -12.92
CA ALA A 761 -0.62 9.55 -14.21
C ALA A 761 0.74 8.83 -14.21
N ALA A 762 1.50 8.88 -13.10
CA ALA A 762 2.77 8.14 -12.97
C ALA A 762 2.54 6.62 -12.93
N ILE A 763 1.48 6.15 -12.26
CA ILE A 763 1.05 4.75 -12.31
C ILE A 763 0.72 4.34 -13.75
N GLY A 764 0.05 5.22 -14.52
CA GLY A 764 -0.20 5.01 -15.94
C GLY A 764 1.08 4.81 -16.76
N VAL A 765 2.08 5.68 -16.57
CA VAL A 765 3.40 5.56 -17.22
C VAL A 765 4.09 4.22 -16.87
N ALA A 766 4.03 3.82 -15.60
CA ALA A 766 4.63 2.57 -15.13
C ALA A 766 3.92 1.34 -15.73
N LYS A 767 2.59 1.33 -15.76
CA LYS A 767 1.80 0.26 -16.40
C LYS A 767 2.07 0.17 -17.90
N ASP A 768 2.08 1.30 -18.60
CA ASP A 768 2.41 1.35 -20.03
C ASP A 768 3.82 0.78 -20.31
N TYR A 769 4.77 0.98 -19.38
CA TYR A 769 6.10 0.38 -19.47
C TYR A 769 6.05 -1.14 -19.35
N VAL A 770 5.34 -1.69 -18.36
CA VAL A 770 5.12 -3.14 -18.22
C VAL A 770 4.49 -3.73 -19.48
N ASP A 771 3.42 -3.09 -19.97
CA ASP A 771 2.60 -3.61 -21.06
C ASP A 771 3.29 -3.57 -22.42
N THR A 772 4.16 -2.57 -22.63
CA THR A 772 4.70 -2.27 -23.96
C THR A 772 6.22 -2.40 -24.08
N LYS A 773 6.96 -2.45 -22.98
CA LYS A 773 8.44 -2.44 -22.97
C LYS A 773 9.05 -3.66 -22.31
N ASP A 774 8.75 -3.92 -21.04
CA ASP A 774 9.36 -5.01 -20.30
C ASP A 774 8.39 -5.64 -19.28
N PRO A 775 7.85 -6.84 -19.57
CA PRO A 775 6.94 -7.53 -18.66
C PRO A 775 7.64 -8.06 -17.39
N ASN A 776 8.98 -8.01 -17.32
CA ASN A 776 9.75 -8.35 -16.13
C ASN A 776 9.89 -7.12 -15.20
N THR A 777 8.78 -6.42 -14.96
CA THR A 777 8.77 -5.22 -14.11
C THR A 777 7.62 -5.32 -13.12
N LEU A 778 7.92 -5.10 -11.84
CA LEU A 778 6.92 -4.88 -10.79
C LEU A 778 6.62 -3.38 -10.70
N VAL A 779 5.34 -3.04 -10.67
CA VAL A 779 4.85 -1.73 -10.24
C VAL A 779 4.12 -1.94 -8.93
N VAL A 780 4.54 -1.25 -7.87
CA VAL A 780 3.90 -1.33 -6.55
C VAL A 780 3.67 0.06 -5.98
N THR A 781 2.48 0.28 -5.42
CA THR A 781 2.13 1.52 -4.73
C THR A 781 1.94 1.27 -3.24
N ALA A 782 2.53 2.10 -2.39
CA ALA A 782 2.26 2.13 -0.97
C ALA A 782 2.32 3.57 -0.45
N ALA A 783 1.37 3.95 0.40
CA ALA A 783 1.44 5.14 1.23
C ALA A 783 1.72 4.68 2.67
N ASP A 784 2.46 5.44 3.45
CA ASP A 784 2.74 5.10 4.84
C ASP A 784 1.68 5.60 5.83
N SER A 785 0.87 6.58 5.42
CA SER A 785 -0.26 7.15 6.17
C SER A 785 -1.50 7.41 5.30
N ASP A 786 -2.62 7.73 5.95
CA ASP A 786 -3.81 8.39 5.38
C ASP A 786 -3.85 9.84 5.89
N ALA A 787 -3.48 10.81 5.05
CA ALA A 787 -3.32 12.21 5.42
C ALA A 787 -4.67 12.91 5.58
N GLY A 788 -4.84 13.66 6.68
CA GLY A 788 -6.05 14.42 7.01
C GLY A 788 -7.33 13.60 7.26
N GLY A 789 -7.32 12.29 6.97
CA GLY A 789 -8.49 11.41 7.06
C GLY A 789 -9.59 11.84 6.09
N LEU A 790 -9.24 12.03 4.82
CA LEU A 790 -10.15 12.52 3.77
C LEU A 790 -11.39 11.61 3.64
N GLN A 791 -12.57 12.22 3.66
CA GLN A 791 -13.83 11.55 3.38
C GLN A 791 -14.67 12.29 2.34
N VAL A 792 -15.29 11.55 1.42
CA VAL A 792 -16.15 12.11 0.37
C VAL A 792 -17.60 12.05 0.79
N PHE A 793 -18.24 13.21 0.82
CA PHE A 793 -19.64 13.36 1.19
C PHE A 793 -20.45 14.02 0.09
N GLN A 794 -21.48 13.32 -0.38
CA GLN A 794 -22.47 13.90 -1.28
C GLN A 794 -23.56 14.62 -0.51
N TYR A 795 -23.85 15.85 -0.89
CA TYR A 795 -24.87 16.69 -0.26
C TYR A 795 -25.96 17.09 -1.27
N THR A 796 -27.11 17.56 -0.79
CA THR A 796 -28.31 17.88 -1.58
C THR A 796 -28.09 19.03 -2.59
N PRO A 797 -28.84 19.11 -3.71
CA PRO A 797 -30.15 18.49 -3.95
C PRO A 797 -30.09 17.03 -4.42
N TYR A 798 -30.59 16.14 -3.54
CA TYR A 798 -31.23 14.89 -3.95
C TYR A 798 -32.46 15.25 -4.80
N THR A 799 -32.72 14.56 -5.90
CA THR A 799 -34.03 14.67 -6.60
C THR A 799 -35.19 14.19 -5.71
N ARG A 800 -34.90 13.47 -4.62
CA ARG A 800 -35.85 12.99 -3.62
C ARG A 800 -35.19 12.98 -2.23
N PRO A 801 -35.55 13.89 -1.30
CA PRO A 801 -34.90 13.95 0.01
C PRO A 801 -35.06 12.61 0.74
N PRO A 802 -33.97 12.03 1.29
CA PRO A 802 -34.04 10.78 2.03
C PRO A 802 -35.01 10.94 3.19
N GLY A 803 -35.91 9.97 3.40
CA GLY A 803 -36.87 10.11 4.50
C GLY A 803 -36.32 9.70 5.88
N ASN A 804 -35.06 9.30 5.99
CA ASN A 804 -34.31 9.61 7.21
C ASN A 804 -33.73 11.01 7.01
N SER A 805 -34.54 12.01 7.34
CA SER A 805 -34.05 13.36 7.56
C SER A 805 -33.08 13.32 8.73
N THR A 806 -31.79 13.07 8.48
CA THR A 806 -30.82 13.93 9.14
C THR A 806 -31.14 15.29 8.58
N ASP A 807 -31.62 16.21 9.42
CA ASP A 807 -31.81 17.60 9.03
C ASP A 807 -30.59 18.00 8.18
N ASN A 808 -30.83 18.62 7.01
CA ASN A 808 -29.78 19.23 6.18
C ASN A 808 -28.68 19.79 7.08
N PRO A 809 -27.40 19.82 6.65
CA PRO A 809 -26.42 20.71 7.26
C PRO A 809 -27.10 22.01 7.68
N PRO A 810 -27.26 22.32 8.98
CA PRO A 810 -28.05 23.46 9.39
C PRO A 810 -27.40 24.73 8.83
N LEU A 811 -27.83 25.21 7.65
CA LEU A 811 -27.22 26.34 6.95
C LEU A 811 -26.95 27.45 7.96
N ALA A 812 -25.66 27.74 8.20
CA ALA A 812 -25.27 28.56 9.34
C ALA A 812 -25.86 29.97 9.19
N ASP A 813 -26.59 30.43 10.21
CA ASP A 813 -27.13 31.80 10.24
C ASP A 813 -26.03 32.88 10.30
N SER A 814 -24.77 32.50 10.57
CA SER A 814 -23.61 33.41 10.64
C SER A 814 -22.62 33.30 9.47
N GLU A 815 -22.68 32.26 8.65
CA GLU A 815 -21.88 32.07 7.42
C GLU A 815 -22.76 31.38 6.35
N PRO A 816 -23.69 32.11 5.71
CA PRO A 816 -24.93 31.55 5.15
C PRO A 816 -24.82 30.70 3.87
N THR A 817 -23.68 30.06 3.56
CA THR A 817 -23.48 29.35 2.27
C THR A 817 -22.55 28.13 2.27
N VAL A 818 -21.87 27.77 3.36
CA VAL A 818 -20.98 26.57 3.39
C VAL A 818 -21.67 25.40 4.09
N PRO A 819 -21.78 24.20 3.46
CA PRO A 819 -22.28 23.01 4.12
C PRO A 819 -21.32 22.47 5.21
N PHE A 820 -21.88 21.85 6.24
CA PHE A 820 -21.12 21.15 7.29
C PHE A 820 -21.84 19.88 7.77
N ILE A 821 -21.10 19.04 8.48
CA ILE A 821 -21.60 17.82 9.10
C ILE A 821 -21.40 17.93 10.62
N ASN A 822 -22.32 17.39 11.42
CA ASN A 822 -22.13 17.34 12.87
C ASN A 822 -21.11 16.26 13.23
N VAL A 823 -20.33 16.50 14.27
CA VAL A 823 -19.40 15.52 14.85
C VAL A 823 -19.67 15.37 16.34
N ASN A 824 -19.66 14.13 16.81
CA ASN A 824 -19.81 13.75 18.22
C ASN A 824 -21.02 14.42 18.92
N PRO A 825 -22.26 14.17 18.45
CA PRO A 825 -23.45 14.87 18.91
C PRO A 825 -23.86 14.39 20.31
N THR A 826 -23.30 15.00 21.36
CA THR A 826 -23.86 14.89 22.71
C THR A 826 -24.96 15.92 22.94
N THR A 827 -25.71 15.81 24.04
CA THR A 827 -26.74 16.81 24.40
C THR A 827 -26.20 18.23 24.58
N THR A 828 -24.87 18.38 24.70
CA THR A 828 -24.18 19.65 24.92
C THR A 828 -23.18 20.03 23.83
N ASN A 829 -22.86 19.11 22.90
CA ASN A 829 -21.87 19.33 21.85
C ASN A 829 -22.55 19.68 20.52
N THR A 830 -22.11 20.78 19.91
CA THR A 830 -22.60 21.26 18.61
C THR A 830 -21.45 21.51 17.63
N THR A 831 -20.31 20.82 17.80
CA THR A 831 -19.17 20.95 16.88
C THR A 831 -19.56 20.53 15.46
N GLN A 832 -19.05 21.29 14.51
CA GLN A 832 -19.36 21.18 13.09
C GLN A 832 -18.07 20.97 12.30
N ASN A 833 -18.11 20.04 11.35
CA ASN A 833 -17.06 19.81 10.38
C ASN A 833 -17.47 20.40 9.03
N PHE A 834 -16.77 21.43 8.55
CA PHE A 834 -17.11 22.13 7.31
C PHE A 834 -16.59 21.36 6.10
N LEU A 835 -17.37 21.38 5.01
CA LEU A 835 -16.98 20.70 3.77
C LEU A 835 -16.13 21.59 2.88
N ASP A 836 -15.03 21.03 2.37
CA ASP A 836 -14.28 21.63 1.29
C ASP A 836 -14.93 21.39 -0.06
N GLY A 837 -14.87 22.44 -0.87
CA GLY A 837 -15.25 22.43 -2.28
C GLY A 837 -14.08 22.78 -3.18
N VAL A 838 -14.33 23.08 -4.45
CA VAL A 838 -13.27 23.36 -5.45
C VAL A 838 -12.41 24.60 -5.11
N ASN A 839 -12.88 25.44 -4.19
CA ASN A 839 -12.27 26.71 -3.81
C ASN A 839 -12.03 26.81 -2.28
N GLY A 840 -12.04 25.70 -1.54
CA GLY A 840 -11.95 25.65 -0.07
C GLY A 840 -13.31 25.63 0.63
N SER A 841 -13.30 25.90 1.94
CA SER A 841 -14.51 25.86 2.80
C SER A 841 -15.03 27.23 3.22
N THR A 842 -14.62 28.30 2.54
CA THR A 842 -15.15 29.65 2.75
C THR A 842 -16.10 30.11 1.65
N ALA A 843 -16.96 31.08 1.97
CA ALA A 843 -17.89 31.65 1.03
C ALA A 843 -18.18 33.13 1.30
N SER A 844 -18.48 33.87 0.24
CA SER A 844 -19.00 35.23 0.30
C SER A 844 -20.00 35.49 -0.83
N GLU A 845 -20.70 36.63 -0.81
CA GLU A 845 -21.54 37.04 -1.95
C GLU A 845 -20.75 37.14 -3.27
N GLN A 846 -19.46 37.49 -3.19
CA GLN A 846 -18.57 37.66 -4.35
C GLN A 846 -17.90 36.34 -4.78
N ALA A 847 -17.72 35.41 -3.85
CA ALA A 847 -17.13 34.10 -4.07
C ALA A 847 -17.91 33.04 -3.29
N PRO A 848 -19.05 32.55 -3.83
CA PRO A 848 -19.84 31.53 -3.16
C PRO A 848 -19.07 30.21 -3.10
N TRP A 849 -19.33 29.42 -2.06
CA TRP A 849 -18.83 28.05 -1.98
C TRP A 849 -19.32 27.22 -3.18
N LYS A 850 -18.45 26.35 -3.67
CA LYS A 850 -18.70 25.54 -4.87
C LYS A 850 -18.26 24.10 -4.60
N PRO A 851 -19.12 23.12 -4.82
CA PRO A 851 -18.71 21.72 -4.67
C PRO A 851 -17.83 21.25 -5.81
N PHE A 852 -17.29 20.05 -5.64
CA PHE A 852 -16.80 19.24 -6.74
C PHE A 852 -17.98 18.67 -7.54
N GLN A 853 -17.85 18.72 -8.86
CA GLN A 853 -18.80 18.09 -9.77
C GLN A 853 -18.29 16.69 -10.09
N ALA A 854 -19.15 15.68 -9.91
CA ALA A 854 -18.84 14.35 -10.37
C ALA A 854 -19.23 14.21 -11.85
N GLU A 855 -18.41 13.50 -12.62
CA GLU A 855 -18.80 13.02 -13.96
C GLU A 855 -19.94 12.00 -13.84
N ASP A 856 -20.74 11.91 -14.89
CA ASP A 856 -21.90 11.02 -14.95
C ASP A 856 -21.47 9.55 -14.80
N SER A 857 -22.32 8.76 -14.13
CA SER A 857 -22.22 7.29 -14.12
C SER A 857 -22.73 6.71 -15.44
N ILE A 858 -22.59 5.40 -15.64
CA ILE A 858 -23.20 4.67 -16.75
C ILE A 858 -24.74 4.82 -16.73
N ASP A 859 -25.33 4.99 -15.54
CA ASP A 859 -26.78 5.09 -15.34
C ASP A 859 -27.30 6.53 -15.43
N GLY A 860 -26.41 7.52 -15.44
CA GLY A 860 -26.76 8.93 -15.64
C GLY A 860 -26.08 9.88 -14.65
N PRO A 861 -26.63 11.10 -14.51
CA PRO A 861 -25.99 12.16 -13.75
C PRO A 861 -25.77 11.83 -12.29
N MET A 862 -24.56 12.13 -11.82
CA MET A 862 -24.19 12.03 -10.42
C MET A 862 -24.32 13.38 -9.73
N GLY A 863 -24.61 13.36 -8.43
CA GLY A 863 -24.66 14.59 -7.64
C GLY A 863 -23.27 15.16 -7.35
N ASN A 864 -23.26 16.41 -6.90
CA ASN A 864 -22.04 17.08 -6.47
C ASN A 864 -21.63 16.63 -5.06
N PHE A 865 -20.34 16.72 -4.76
CA PHE A 865 -19.81 16.32 -3.46
C PHE A 865 -18.89 17.38 -2.86
N GLY A 866 -18.67 17.27 -1.55
CA GLY A 866 -17.63 17.98 -0.82
C GLY A 866 -16.72 16.99 -0.10
N VAL A 867 -15.61 17.50 0.41
CA VAL A 867 -14.64 16.74 1.20
C VAL A 867 -14.81 17.09 2.68
N ALA A 868 -14.88 16.07 3.53
CA ALA A 868 -14.84 16.20 4.98
C ALA A 868 -13.49 15.66 5.49
N TRP A 869 -12.92 16.32 6.50
CA TRP A 869 -11.63 15.95 7.08
C TRP A 869 -11.79 15.55 8.54
N VAL A 870 -11.16 14.46 8.97
CA VAL A 870 -11.10 14.12 10.40
C VAL A 870 -10.19 15.08 11.15
N GLY A 871 -9.02 15.39 10.58
CA GLY A 871 -8.01 16.25 11.19
C GLY A 871 -7.02 16.79 10.16
N THR A 872 -5.93 17.37 10.64
CA THR A 872 -4.73 17.76 9.87
C THR A 872 -3.53 16.79 9.94
N PRO A 873 -3.44 15.83 10.88
CA PRO A 873 -2.37 14.82 10.88
C PRO A 873 -2.63 13.60 9.98
N ASP A 874 -1.62 12.74 9.92
CA ASP A 874 -1.66 11.36 9.41
C ASP A 874 -2.48 10.40 10.28
N PHE A 875 -3.06 9.38 9.63
CA PHE A 875 -3.82 8.30 10.27
C PHE A 875 -3.38 6.91 9.76
N PRO A 876 -3.49 5.82 10.55
CA PRO A 876 -2.98 4.49 10.16
C PRO A 876 -3.98 3.54 9.49
N GLY A 877 -5.27 3.88 9.44
CA GLY A 877 -6.34 2.87 9.34
C GLY A 877 -6.85 2.55 7.93
N SER A 878 -6.80 3.48 6.98
CA SER A 878 -7.54 3.39 5.70
C SER A 878 -6.70 3.07 4.47
N ILE A 879 -5.46 2.60 4.63
CA ILE A 879 -4.47 2.55 3.55
C ILE A 879 -4.58 1.24 2.76
N VAL A 880 -4.48 1.33 1.42
CA VAL A 880 -4.47 0.18 0.51
C VAL A 880 -3.30 0.27 -0.45
N SER A 881 -2.43 -0.74 -0.41
CA SER A 881 -1.37 -0.93 -1.40
C SER A 881 -1.89 -1.70 -2.62
N LYS A 882 -1.30 -1.46 -3.79
CA LYS A 882 -1.62 -2.18 -5.03
C LYS A 882 -0.38 -2.54 -5.82
N ALA A 883 -0.48 -3.63 -6.57
CA ALA A 883 0.61 -4.11 -7.42
C ALA A 883 0.12 -4.47 -8.84
N TYR A 884 1.04 -4.36 -9.81
CA TYR A 884 0.84 -4.73 -11.21
C TYR A 884 2.14 -5.26 -11.82
N GLY A 885 2.04 -6.21 -12.75
CA GLY A 885 3.20 -6.80 -13.43
C GLY A 885 3.82 -7.97 -12.68
N MET A 886 5.13 -8.13 -12.81
CA MET A 886 5.87 -9.26 -12.25
C MET A 886 5.68 -9.34 -10.72
N ASN A 887 5.41 -10.55 -10.20
CA ASN A 887 5.19 -10.84 -8.77
C ASN A 887 4.01 -10.10 -8.10
N ALA A 888 3.18 -9.36 -8.84
CA ALA A 888 2.05 -8.63 -8.24
C ALA A 888 1.05 -9.55 -7.52
N ASP A 889 0.94 -10.81 -7.95
CA ASP A 889 0.13 -11.87 -7.35
C ASP A 889 0.61 -12.29 -5.95
N GLN A 890 1.82 -11.91 -5.55
CA GLN A 890 2.39 -12.20 -4.24
C GLN A 890 2.05 -11.13 -3.20
N LEU A 891 1.40 -10.02 -3.58
CA LEU A 891 0.94 -9.00 -2.64
C LEU A 891 -0.17 -9.58 -1.73
N PRO A 892 0.02 -9.63 -0.40
CA PRO A 892 -1.00 -10.12 0.52
C PRO A 892 -2.24 -9.22 0.57
N SER A 893 -3.40 -9.78 0.88
CA SER A 893 -4.67 -9.05 1.05
C SER A 893 -4.73 -8.16 2.30
N THR A 894 -3.89 -8.44 3.30
CA THR A 894 -3.48 -7.55 4.39
C THR A 894 -1.98 -7.71 4.55
N LEU A 895 -1.23 -6.62 4.48
CA LEU A 895 0.24 -6.64 4.52
C LEU A 895 0.79 -5.75 5.62
N ASP A 896 1.86 -6.22 6.28
CA ASP A 896 2.73 -5.36 7.06
C ASP A 896 3.56 -4.46 6.14
N ASN A 897 3.87 -3.23 6.57
CA ASN A 897 4.68 -2.30 5.77
C ASN A 897 6.06 -2.83 5.37
N THR A 898 6.63 -3.78 6.13
CA THR A 898 7.88 -4.46 5.79
C THR A 898 7.77 -5.38 4.57
N GLU A 899 6.57 -5.85 4.22
CA GLU A 899 6.36 -6.79 3.10
C GLU A 899 6.51 -6.10 1.72
N ILE A 900 6.38 -4.77 1.66
CA ILE A 900 6.69 -4.00 0.44
C ILE A 900 8.15 -4.18 0.03
N TYR A 901 9.08 -4.09 0.99
CA TYR A 901 10.51 -4.36 0.76
C TYR A 901 10.72 -5.79 0.25
N ASN A 902 10.09 -6.79 0.89
CA ASN A 902 10.26 -8.19 0.51
C ASN A 902 9.84 -8.45 -0.94
N LEU A 903 8.71 -7.88 -1.36
CA LEU A 903 8.20 -7.99 -2.73
C LEU A 903 9.15 -7.33 -3.75
N MET A 904 9.66 -6.13 -3.44
CA MET A 904 10.66 -5.45 -4.27
C MET A 904 11.98 -6.23 -4.34
N TYR A 905 12.47 -6.72 -3.21
CA TYR A 905 13.73 -7.45 -3.10
C TYR A 905 13.70 -8.74 -3.91
N GLN A 906 12.63 -9.53 -3.75
CA GLN A 906 12.45 -10.77 -4.51
C GLN A 906 12.37 -10.51 -6.01
N THR A 907 11.73 -9.41 -6.42
CA THR A 907 11.66 -9.06 -7.85
C THR A 907 13.03 -8.68 -8.42
N MET A 908 13.83 -7.91 -7.69
CA MET A 908 15.14 -7.45 -8.19
C MET A 908 16.21 -8.52 -8.16
N PHE A 909 16.20 -9.38 -7.13
CA PHE A 909 17.30 -10.29 -6.82
C PHE A 909 16.94 -11.78 -6.95
N GLY A 910 15.66 -12.12 -7.12
CA GLY A 910 15.20 -13.49 -7.35
C GLY A 910 15.24 -14.41 -6.13
N VAL A 911 15.51 -13.83 -4.95
CA VAL A 911 15.53 -14.50 -3.64
C VAL A 911 14.78 -13.63 -2.65
N THR A 912 14.21 -14.24 -1.60
CA THR A 912 13.56 -13.44 -0.55
C THR A 912 14.61 -12.71 0.29
N ALA A 913 14.21 -11.63 0.98
CA ALA A 913 15.09 -10.93 1.91
C ALA A 913 15.60 -11.85 3.04
N GLU A 914 14.72 -12.72 3.55
CA GLU A 914 15.07 -13.72 4.58
C GLU A 914 16.13 -14.71 4.05
N GLU A 915 15.98 -15.19 2.81
CA GLU A 915 16.97 -16.05 2.16
C GLU A 915 18.31 -15.33 1.98
N ALA A 916 18.29 -14.07 1.58
CA ALA A 916 19.50 -13.25 1.47
C ALA A 916 20.18 -13.08 2.83
N ALA A 917 19.45 -12.73 3.88
CA ALA A 917 20.00 -12.59 5.24
C ALA A 917 20.65 -13.89 5.74
N ALA A 918 20.02 -15.04 5.49
CA ALA A 918 20.57 -16.33 5.84
C ALA A 918 21.86 -16.66 5.06
N GLN A 919 22.00 -16.17 3.82
CA GLN A 919 23.18 -16.33 2.98
C GLN A 919 24.29 -15.32 3.31
N GLN A 920 23.98 -14.20 3.97
CA GLN A 920 25.01 -13.25 4.42
C GLN A 920 25.78 -13.72 5.67
N GLU A 921 25.36 -14.78 6.36
CA GLU A 921 26.18 -15.37 7.42
C GLU A 921 27.48 -15.95 6.85
N THR A 922 28.63 -15.44 7.28
CA THR A 922 29.93 -15.96 6.82
C THR A 922 30.07 -17.45 7.16
N LYS A 923 30.09 -18.31 6.13
CA LYS A 923 30.35 -19.74 6.33
C LYS A 923 31.84 -20.02 6.26
N LEU A 924 32.30 -20.92 7.12
CA LEU A 924 33.67 -21.41 7.11
C LEU A 924 33.74 -22.66 6.24
N VAL A 925 34.40 -22.56 5.09
CA VAL A 925 34.72 -23.69 4.22
C VAL A 925 36.18 -24.07 4.46
N SER A 926 36.42 -25.33 4.78
CA SER A 926 37.78 -25.83 5.05
C SER A 926 38.06 -27.06 4.19
N GLY A 927 39.11 -26.96 3.38
CA GLY A 927 39.72 -28.10 2.72
C GLY A 927 40.60 -28.91 3.68
N THR A 928 41.51 -29.67 3.10
CA THR A 928 42.28 -30.71 3.76
C THR A 928 43.78 -30.43 3.65
N SER A 929 44.59 -31.49 3.61
CA SER A 929 46.04 -31.41 3.41
C SER A 929 46.46 -32.17 2.14
N GLN A 930 45.49 -32.43 1.27
CA GLN A 930 45.61 -32.99 -0.06
C GLN A 930 44.95 -31.99 -1.02
N GLY A 931 45.16 -32.14 -2.33
CA GLY A 931 44.44 -31.32 -3.30
C GLY A 931 42.93 -31.51 -3.20
N ASP A 932 42.20 -30.41 -3.06
CA ASP A 932 40.76 -30.32 -2.90
C ASP A 932 40.10 -29.59 -4.08
N GLN A 933 38.85 -29.94 -4.39
CA GLN A 933 38.00 -29.19 -5.31
C GLN A 933 36.83 -28.61 -4.53
N LEU A 934 36.84 -27.29 -4.33
CA LEU A 934 35.82 -26.54 -3.62
C LEU A 934 35.04 -25.73 -4.65
N ILE A 935 33.84 -26.19 -5.00
CA ILE A 935 32.99 -25.57 -6.02
C ILE A 935 31.73 -25.06 -5.33
N ALA A 936 31.45 -23.77 -5.47
CA ALA A 936 30.29 -23.15 -4.84
C ALA A 936 28.97 -23.60 -5.47
N GLY A 937 27.88 -23.53 -4.70
CA GLY A 937 26.52 -23.86 -5.17
C GLY A 937 25.77 -24.89 -4.33
N ASP A 938 26.27 -25.23 -3.14
CA ASP A 938 25.54 -26.02 -2.15
C ASP A 938 25.42 -25.30 -0.80
N ALA A 939 24.68 -25.88 0.15
CA ALA A 939 24.40 -25.23 1.42
C ALA A 939 25.65 -25.01 2.31
N THR A 940 26.75 -25.74 2.06
CA THR A 940 28.00 -25.66 2.83
C THR A 940 29.04 -24.73 2.23
N PHE A 941 28.98 -24.51 0.91
CA PHE A 941 29.73 -23.49 0.18
C PHE A 941 28.80 -22.92 -0.89
N ASP A 942 28.11 -21.83 -0.56
CA ASP A 942 27.10 -21.23 -1.44
C ASP A 942 27.68 -20.10 -2.29
N GLY A 943 28.94 -19.72 -2.07
CA GLY A 943 29.67 -18.71 -2.82
C GLY A 943 29.27 -17.29 -2.47
N ILE A 944 28.64 -17.08 -1.32
CA ILE A 944 28.14 -15.77 -0.85
C ILE A 944 28.77 -15.48 0.52
N ASN A 945 29.63 -14.45 0.58
CA ASN A 945 30.29 -14.01 1.82
C ASN A 945 31.02 -15.14 2.59
N ASP A 946 31.54 -16.14 1.90
CA ASP A 946 32.20 -17.29 2.51
C ASP A 946 33.65 -16.99 2.93
N SER A 947 34.12 -17.66 3.99
CA SER A 947 35.53 -17.76 4.34
C SER A 947 36.08 -19.13 3.98
N VAL A 948 36.84 -19.20 2.90
CA VAL A 948 37.39 -20.45 2.35
C VAL A 948 38.86 -20.59 2.71
N PHE A 949 39.23 -21.74 3.28
CA PHE A 949 40.60 -22.15 3.54
C PHE A 949 40.86 -23.49 2.84
N ALA A 950 41.51 -23.48 1.67
CA ALA A 950 41.74 -24.71 0.90
C ALA A 950 42.80 -25.60 1.56
N GLY A 951 43.91 -25.01 2.01
CA GLY A 951 44.83 -25.65 2.95
C GLY A 951 46.19 -25.94 2.32
N ALA A 952 46.52 -27.22 2.18
CA ALA A 952 47.78 -27.63 1.56
C ALA A 952 47.52 -28.72 0.53
N GLY A 953 48.25 -28.70 -0.58
CA GLY A 953 47.91 -29.50 -1.75
C GLY A 953 47.66 -28.56 -2.93
N ASN A 954 47.46 -29.11 -4.12
CA ASN A 954 47.09 -28.30 -5.28
C ASN A 954 45.56 -28.28 -5.34
N ASP A 955 44.98 -27.14 -5.00
CA ASP A 955 43.56 -26.94 -4.77
C ASP A 955 42.91 -26.20 -5.95
N GLU A 956 41.62 -26.44 -6.16
CA GLU A 956 40.77 -25.71 -7.11
C GLU A 956 39.57 -25.13 -6.36
N VAL A 957 39.43 -23.80 -6.38
CA VAL A 957 38.30 -23.08 -5.76
C VAL A 957 37.52 -22.34 -6.84
N ASP A 958 36.23 -22.62 -6.97
CA ASP A 958 35.37 -21.99 -7.98
C ASP A 958 34.13 -21.36 -7.32
N THR A 959 34.06 -20.02 -7.33
CA THR A 959 32.90 -19.25 -6.87
C THR A 959 32.03 -18.74 -8.02
N GLN A 960 32.41 -18.96 -9.28
CA GLN A 960 31.70 -18.46 -10.46
C GLN A 960 30.49 -19.32 -10.84
N THR A 961 30.37 -20.54 -10.31
CA THR A 961 29.24 -21.45 -10.54
C THR A 961 27.90 -20.95 -10.00
N VAL A 962 27.92 -19.94 -9.13
CA VAL A 962 26.72 -19.42 -8.46
C VAL A 962 26.11 -18.31 -9.30
N SER A 963 24.89 -18.56 -9.82
CA SER A 963 24.17 -17.62 -10.68
C SER A 963 23.36 -16.56 -9.93
N SER A 964 23.35 -16.60 -8.59
CA SER A 964 22.63 -15.61 -7.76
C SER A 964 23.15 -14.19 -7.99
N SER A 965 22.27 -13.20 -7.95
CA SER A 965 22.67 -11.79 -8.08
C SER A 965 23.47 -11.29 -6.86
N ILE A 966 23.34 -11.95 -5.71
CA ILE A 966 24.06 -11.63 -4.48
C ILE A 966 25.33 -12.49 -4.29
N ALA A 967 25.74 -13.27 -5.31
CA ALA A 967 26.97 -14.07 -5.29
C ALA A 967 28.24 -13.22 -5.20
N GLY A 968 29.23 -13.70 -4.46
CA GLY A 968 30.55 -13.07 -4.31
C GLY A 968 30.88 -12.62 -2.89
N SER A 969 31.78 -11.63 -2.78
CA SER A 969 32.31 -11.09 -1.52
C SER A 969 33.01 -12.13 -0.62
N ASN A 970 33.47 -13.22 -1.20
CA ASN A 970 34.14 -14.30 -0.48
C ASN A 970 35.56 -13.89 -0.05
N ARG A 971 36.04 -14.49 1.04
CA ARG A 971 37.43 -14.39 1.50
C ARG A 971 38.09 -15.75 1.39
N ILE A 972 39.02 -15.87 0.44
CA ILE A 972 39.55 -17.16 0.01
C ILE A 972 41.06 -17.19 0.26
N SER A 973 41.53 -18.21 0.97
CA SER A 973 42.94 -18.50 1.19
C SER A 973 43.23 -19.88 0.61
N LEU A 974 44.04 -19.94 -0.45
CA LEU A 974 44.37 -21.21 -1.11
C LEU A 974 45.41 -21.98 -0.30
N GLY A 975 46.51 -21.34 0.09
CA GLY A 975 47.41 -21.85 1.13
C GLY A 975 48.77 -22.25 0.56
N SER A 976 49.07 -23.54 0.46
CA SER A 976 50.34 -24.01 -0.09
C SER A 976 50.17 -25.09 -1.13
N GLY A 977 50.74 -24.91 -2.31
CA GLY A 977 50.56 -25.77 -3.48
C GLY A 977 50.46 -24.93 -4.74
N ASP A 978 50.39 -25.56 -5.91
CA ASP A 978 50.08 -24.81 -7.13
C ASP A 978 48.55 -24.85 -7.32
N ASP A 979 47.86 -23.76 -6.98
CA ASP A 979 46.40 -23.69 -6.84
C ASP A 979 45.72 -22.96 -8.01
N VAL A 980 44.41 -23.19 -8.19
CA VAL A 980 43.58 -22.52 -9.21
C VAL A 980 42.34 -21.94 -8.54
N ILE A 981 42.02 -20.68 -8.85
CA ILE A 981 40.82 -20.03 -8.37
C ILE A 981 40.06 -19.31 -9.48
N TYR A 982 38.75 -19.53 -9.52
CA TYR A 982 37.79 -18.77 -10.32
C TYR A 982 36.99 -17.88 -9.37
N VAL A 983 37.13 -16.55 -9.51
CA VAL A 983 36.51 -15.57 -8.61
C VAL A 983 35.27 -14.94 -9.24
N ASN A 984 34.25 -14.69 -8.41
CA ASN A 984 32.98 -14.12 -8.85
C ASN A 984 33.05 -12.58 -8.81
N LYS A 985 32.27 -11.94 -7.92
CA LYS A 985 32.23 -10.49 -7.74
C LYS A 985 32.78 -10.11 -6.38
N GLY A 986 33.67 -9.12 -6.31
CA GLY A 986 34.14 -8.58 -5.03
C GLY A 986 34.90 -9.57 -4.15
N ASP A 987 35.35 -10.70 -4.70
CA ASP A 987 36.06 -11.73 -3.94
C ASP A 987 37.46 -11.26 -3.55
N ARG A 988 37.93 -11.71 -2.38
CA ARG A 988 39.27 -11.43 -1.85
C ARG A 988 40.04 -12.73 -1.75
N ALA A 989 40.95 -12.96 -2.69
CA ALA A 989 41.67 -14.22 -2.82
C ALA A 989 43.18 -14.07 -2.59
N PHE A 990 43.75 -15.02 -1.84
CA PHE A 990 45.16 -15.08 -1.48
C PHE A 990 45.71 -16.46 -1.86
N GLY A 991 46.71 -16.49 -2.74
CA GLY A 991 47.33 -17.72 -3.26
C GLY A 991 48.18 -18.39 -2.20
N GLY A 992 49.26 -17.71 -1.78
CA GLY A 992 50.11 -18.16 -0.68
C GLY A 992 51.46 -18.64 -1.19
N ASP A 993 51.85 -19.88 -0.90
CA ASP A 993 53.10 -20.47 -1.37
C ASP A 993 52.84 -21.41 -2.56
N GLY A 994 53.38 -21.10 -3.75
CA GLY A 994 53.28 -21.93 -4.95
C GLY A 994 53.04 -21.10 -6.21
N ASN A 995 52.87 -21.75 -7.37
CA ASN A 995 52.56 -21.03 -8.62
C ASN A 995 51.05 -21.12 -8.87
N ASP A 996 50.33 -20.06 -8.54
CA ASP A 996 48.87 -20.04 -8.50
C ASP A 996 48.28 -19.41 -9.76
N VAL A 997 47.03 -19.77 -10.05
CA VAL A 997 46.25 -19.22 -11.18
C VAL A 997 44.97 -18.59 -10.67
N PHE A 998 44.79 -17.30 -10.96
CA PHE A 998 43.57 -16.55 -10.68
C PHE A 998 42.84 -16.25 -11.98
N ASP A 999 41.58 -16.65 -12.06
CA ASP A 999 40.70 -16.37 -13.19
C ASP A 999 39.50 -15.52 -12.74
N ALA A 1000 39.54 -14.25 -13.10
CA ALA A 1000 38.48 -13.26 -12.93
C ALA A 1000 37.86 -12.87 -14.29
N THR A 1001 38.09 -13.66 -15.34
CA THR A 1001 37.63 -13.35 -16.70
C THR A 1001 36.11 -13.18 -16.73
N ASP A 1002 35.38 -14.19 -16.24
CA ASP A 1002 33.91 -14.15 -16.12
C ASP A 1002 33.44 -13.54 -14.78
N GLY A 1003 34.38 -13.00 -13.99
CA GLY A 1003 34.08 -12.30 -12.75
C GLY A 1003 33.39 -10.97 -13.02
N LYS A 1004 32.46 -10.57 -12.15
CA LYS A 1004 31.69 -9.32 -12.33
C LYS A 1004 32.46 -8.07 -11.86
N GLY A 1005 33.75 -8.20 -11.57
CA GLY A 1005 34.68 -7.16 -11.14
C GLY A 1005 34.79 -6.96 -9.63
N ASP A 1006 35.52 -5.91 -9.23
CA ASP A 1006 35.82 -5.51 -7.84
C ASP A 1006 36.65 -6.52 -7.02
N ASN A 1007 37.27 -7.51 -7.66
CA ASN A 1007 38.01 -8.54 -6.95
C ASN A 1007 39.36 -8.00 -6.44
N ARG A 1008 39.85 -8.57 -5.33
CA ARG A 1008 41.18 -8.28 -4.76
C ARG A 1008 42.01 -9.55 -4.66
N LEU A 1009 43.02 -9.64 -5.50
CA LEU A 1009 43.75 -10.86 -5.76
C LEU A 1009 45.22 -10.67 -5.39
N SER A 1010 45.80 -11.62 -4.67
CA SER A 1010 47.20 -11.61 -4.26
C SER A 1010 47.82 -12.99 -4.46
N GLY A 1011 48.86 -13.08 -5.30
CA GLY A 1011 49.51 -14.33 -5.67
C GLY A 1011 50.32 -14.90 -4.51
N GLY A 1012 51.28 -14.11 -4.01
CA GLY A 1012 52.06 -14.48 -2.83
C GLY A 1012 53.50 -14.82 -3.21
N ALA A 1013 53.92 -16.06 -3.03
CA ALA A 1013 55.28 -16.50 -3.33
C ALA A 1013 55.28 -17.60 -4.38
N GLY A 1014 55.90 -17.35 -5.52
CA GLY A 1014 55.92 -18.24 -6.69
C GLY A 1014 55.63 -17.45 -7.95
N ASN A 1015 55.55 -18.10 -9.11
CA ASN A 1015 55.30 -17.41 -10.37
C ASN A 1015 53.83 -17.55 -10.74
N ASP A 1016 53.06 -16.53 -10.41
CA ASP A 1016 51.60 -16.56 -10.45
C ASP A 1016 51.06 -16.05 -11.78
N VAL A 1017 49.84 -16.48 -12.11
CA VAL A 1017 49.15 -16.11 -13.35
C VAL A 1017 47.79 -15.53 -13.02
N PHE A 1018 47.50 -14.34 -13.52
CA PHE A 1018 46.22 -13.66 -13.37
C PHE A 1018 45.56 -13.47 -14.73
N TYR A 1019 44.29 -13.85 -14.84
CA TYR A 1019 43.39 -13.49 -15.93
C TYR A 1019 42.34 -12.53 -15.37
N LEU A 1020 42.47 -11.25 -15.69
CA LEU A 1020 41.67 -10.16 -15.12
C LEU A 1020 40.58 -9.72 -16.10
N GLY A 1021 39.40 -9.46 -15.58
CA GLY A 1021 38.29 -8.85 -16.30
C GLY A 1021 38.32 -7.33 -16.13
N LYS A 1022 37.31 -6.79 -15.44
CA LYS A 1022 37.11 -5.35 -15.21
C LYS A 1022 37.16 -5.01 -13.73
N ASP A 1023 37.60 -3.80 -13.40
CA ASP A 1023 37.54 -3.20 -12.06
C ASP A 1023 38.28 -4.00 -10.95
N ASP A 1024 39.20 -4.90 -11.30
CA ASP A 1024 39.91 -5.76 -10.36
C ASP A 1024 41.20 -5.12 -9.82
N ARG A 1025 41.67 -5.61 -8.67
CA ARG A 1025 42.95 -5.24 -8.05
C ARG A 1025 43.82 -6.47 -7.87
N ALA A 1026 44.96 -6.50 -8.54
CA ALA A 1026 45.85 -7.66 -8.53
C ALA A 1026 47.27 -7.30 -8.07
N LEU A 1027 47.83 -8.14 -7.21
CA LEU A 1027 49.23 -8.10 -6.77
C LEU A 1027 49.86 -9.47 -7.05
N GLY A 1028 50.87 -9.52 -7.92
CA GLY A 1028 51.64 -10.73 -8.22
C GLY A 1028 52.32 -11.28 -6.95
N GLY A 1029 53.36 -10.60 -6.48
CA GLY A 1029 54.00 -10.92 -5.21
C GLY A 1029 55.50 -11.14 -5.38
N ASP A 1030 56.02 -12.25 -4.87
CA ASP A 1030 57.42 -12.64 -5.03
C ASP A 1030 57.54 -13.73 -6.12
N GLY A 1031 58.08 -13.40 -7.29
CA GLY A 1031 58.27 -14.33 -8.40
C GLY A 1031 58.18 -13.62 -9.75
N ASP A 1032 58.34 -14.36 -10.85
CA ASP A 1032 58.19 -13.80 -12.20
C ASP A 1032 56.73 -13.96 -12.66
N ASP A 1033 55.88 -12.98 -12.35
CA ASP A 1033 54.42 -13.10 -12.47
C ASP A 1033 53.88 -12.68 -13.85
N LYS A 1034 52.68 -13.14 -14.19
CA LYS A 1034 52.00 -12.80 -15.45
C LYS A 1034 50.58 -12.35 -15.21
N LEU A 1035 50.28 -11.12 -15.63
CA LEU A 1035 48.97 -10.51 -15.44
C LEU A 1035 48.38 -10.20 -16.82
N TYR A 1036 47.31 -10.91 -17.18
CA TYR A 1036 46.59 -10.81 -18.44
C TYR A 1036 45.28 -10.08 -18.26
N VAL A 1037 45.12 -8.91 -18.88
CA VAL A 1037 43.83 -8.24 -18.97
C VAL A 1037 43.08 -8.79 -20.18
N GLN A 1038 41.94 -9.43 -19.95
CA GLN A 1038 41.15 -10.08 -21.00
C GLN A 1038 40.29 -9.07 -21.77
N PHE A 1039 39.29 -8.49 -21.09
CA PHE A 1039 38.32 -7.51 -21.62
C PHE A 1039 37.88 -6.55 -20.49
N GLY A 1040 37.16 -5.46 -20.82
CA GLY A 1040 36.76 -4.44 -19.85
C GLY A 1040 37.89 -3.47 -19.53
N GLY A 1041 38.57 -3.60 -18.40
CA GLY A 1041 39.67 -2.72 -18.01
C GLY A 1041 39.48 -2.06 -16.64
N ASP A 1042 40.06 -0.87 -16.44
CA ASP A 1042 40.11 -0.15 -15.15
C ASP A 1042 40.74 -0.94 -13.97
N ASN A 1043 41.57 -1.94 -14.28
CA ASN A 1043 42.22 -2.74 -13.25
C ASN A 1043 43.40 -1.98 -12.62
N LEU A 1044 43.65 -2.21 -11.33
CA LEU A 1044 44.86 -1.77 -10.62
C LEU A 1044 45.81 -2.94 -10.40
N ILE A 1045 46.96 -2.91 -11.06
CA ILE A 1045 47.83 -4.08 -11.21
C ILE A 1045 49.24 -3.77 -10.69
N SER A 1046 49.83 -4.69 -9.92
CA SER A 1046 51.20 -4.62 -9.39
C SER A 1046 51.87 -5.98 -9.60
N GLY A 1047 53.08 -5.99 -10.17
CA GLY A 1047 53.85 -7.23 -10.37
C GLY A 1047 54.50 -7.70 -9.07
N GLY A 1048 55.08 -6.79 -8.30
CA GLY A 1048 55.81 -7.11 -7.08
C GLY A 1048 57.31 -7.28 -7.32
N LYS A 1049 57.91 -8.33 -6.75
CA LYS A 1049 59.33 -8.64 -6.90
C LYS A 1049 59.52 -9.72 -7.96
N GLY A 1050 60.10 -9.35 -9.10
CA GLY A 1050 60.63 -10.32 -10.05
C GLY A 1050 60.78 -9.72 -11.43
N LYS A 1051 60.58 -10.54 -12.45
CA LYS A 1051 60.48 -10.12 -13.85
C LYS A 1051 59.06 -10.34 -14.34
N ASP A 1052 58.26 -9.31 -14.18
CA ASP A 1052 56.83 -9.43 -14.33
C ASP A 1052 56.37 -9.07 -15.75
N GLN A 1053 55.24 -9.64 -16.15
CA GLN A 1053 54.67 -9.45 -17.48
C GLN A 1053 53.24 -8.91 -17.37
N PHE A 1054 53.04 -7.70 -17.87
CA PHE A 1054 51.74 -7.03 -17.89
C PHE A 1054 51.15 -7.06 -19.30
N TRP A 1055 50.29 -8.03 -19.58
CA TRP A 1055 49.62 -8.18 -20.87
C TRP A 1055 48.34 -7.34 -20.87
N ILE A 1056 48.48 -6.06 -21.24
CA ILE A 1056 47.43 -5.04 -21.16
C ILE A 1056 46.43 -5.07 -22.33
N VAL A 1057 46.72 -5.87 -23.36
CA VAL A 1057 45.85 -6.11 -24.50
C VAL A 1057 45.91 -7.59 -24.83
N SER A 1058 44.73 -8.21 -24.90
CA SER A 1058 44.58 -9.62 -25.23
C SER A 1058 43.97 -9.81 -26.62
N SER A 1059 42.65 -10.00 -26.73
CA SER A 1059 41.97 -10.21 -28.02
C SER A 1059 41.33 -8.94 -28.60
N GLU A 1060 41.09 -7.95 -27.75
CA GLU A 1060 40.53 -6.63 -28.08
C GLU A 1060 41.15 -5.53 -27.21
N LEU A 1061 40.80 -4.27 -27.47
CA LEU A 1061 41.25 -3.13 -26.65
C LEU A 1061 40.40 -3.05 -25.37
N PRO A 1062 40.97 -2.65 -24.22
CA PRO A 1062 40.18 -2.40 -23.03
C PRO A 1062 39.26 -1.19 -23.21
N GLU A 1063 38.04 -1.29 -22.69
CA GLU A 1063 37.03 -0.22 -22.59
C GLU A 1063 37.49 0.93 -21.68
N ALA A 1064 38.26 0.60 -20.63
CA ALA A 1064 38.84 1.56 -19.70
C ALA A 1064 40.34 1.29 -19.46
N ALA A 1065 41.13 2.36 -19.28
CA ALA A 1065 42.58 2.24 -19.13
C ALA A 1065 42.97 1.55 -17.81
N ASN A 1066 43.80 0.51 -17.89
CA ASN A 1066 44.33 -0.15 -16.70
C ASN A 1066 45.46 0.67 -16.06
N THR A 1067 45.71 0.53 -14.77
CA THR A 1067 46.82 1.20 -14.07
C THR A 1067 47.82 0.21 -13.52
N ILE A 1068 49.07 0.28 -14.00
CA ILE A 1068 50.21 -0.50 -13.50
C ILE A 1068 50.96 0.32 -12.46
N LEU A 1069 51.13 -0.23 -11.27
CA LEU A 1069 51.55 0.52 -10.08
C LEU A 1069 53.07 0.56 -9.85
N ASP A 1070 53.82 -0.44 -10.31
CA ASP A 1070 55.21 -0.66 -9.88
C ASP A 1070 56.20 -1.08 -10.99
N PHE A 1071 55.85 -0.89 -12.26
CA PHE A 1071 56.66 -1.32 -13.42
C PHE A 1071 58.17 -0.97 -13.33
N GLU A 1072 59.03 -1.99 -13.26
CA GLU A 1072 60.49 -1.86 -13.21
C GLU A 1072 61.14 -1.96 -14.59
N LYS A 1073 61.62 -0.81 -15.09
CA LYS A 1073 62.30 -0.72 -16.40
C LYS A 1073 63.51 -1.66 -16.48
N GLY A 1074 63.49 -2.54 -17.47
CA GLY A 1074 64.59 -3.46 -17.78
C GLY A 1074 64.52 -4.79 -17.01
N SER A 1075 63.56 -4.93 -16.10
CA SER A 1075 63.14 -6.21 -15.51
C SER A 1075 61.82 -6.66 -16.15
N ASP A 1076 60.82 -5.80 -16.09
CA ASP A 1076 59.44 -6.11 -16.47
C ASP A 1076 59.16 -5.80 -17.93
N VAL A 1077 58.11 -6.41 -18.46
CA VAL A 1077 57.65 -6.20 -19.84
C VAL A 1077 56.14 -5.97 -19.91
N ILE A 1078 55.75 -5.17 -20.89
CA ILE A 1078 54.35 -4.91 -21.25
C ILE A 1078 54.03 -5.72 -22.50
N GLY A 1079 53.07 -6.60 -22.37
CA GLY A 1079 52.63 -7.50 -23.43
C GLY A 1079 51.44 -6.94 -24.21
N ILE A 1080 51.44 -7.16 -25.52
CA ILE A 1080 50.29 -6.99 -26.40
C ILE A 1080 50.10 -8.31 -27.14
N LEU A 1081 49.13 -9.12 -26.73
CA LEU A 1081 48.72 -10.30 -27.49
C LEU A 1081 47.87 -9.85 -28.69
N GLY A 1082 47.89 -10.64 -29.77
CA GLY A 1082 47.08 -10.34 -30.95
C GLY A 1082 47.52 -9.05 -31.66
N SER A 1083 48.74 -8.58 -31.41
CA SER A 1083 49.20 -7.26 -31.84
C SER A 1083 49.16 -7.12 -33.37
N ALA A 1084 49.46 -8.22 -34.09
CA ALA A 1084 49.43 -8.27 -35.54
C ALA A 1084 48.02 -8.08 -36.11
N SER A 1085 46.98 -8.68 -35.49
CA SER A 1085 45.58 -8.53 -35.91
C SER A 1085 45.01 -7.16 -35.59
N LEU A 1086 45.42 -6.56 -34.47
CA LEU A 1086 44.97 -5.24 -34.04
C LEU A 1086 45.76 -4.08 -34.68
N GLY A 1087 46.83 -4.38 -35.42
CA GLY A 1087 47.71 -3.37 -36.01
C GLY A 1087 48.61 -2.65 -35.01
N ILE A 1088 48.75 -3.21 -33.81
CA ILE A 1088 49.60 -2.68 -32.73
C ILE A 1088 51.02 -3.22 -32.91
N ASN A 1089 51.97 -2.31 -33.04
CA ASN A 1089 53.40 -2.60 -33.11
C ASN A 1089 54.18 -1.42 -32.56
N ALA A 1090 55.51 -1.57 -32.51
CA ALA A 1090 56.39 -0.56 -31.95
C ALA A 1090 56.28 0.84 -32.57
N ASN A 1091 55.76 0.97 -33.80
CA ASN A 1091 55.58 2.27 -34.47
C ASN A 1091 54.17 2.86 -34.31
N THR A 1092 53.19 2.06 -33.86
CA THR A 1092 51.79 2.49 -33.76
C THR A 1092 51.33 2.76 -32.34
N ILE A 1093 52.04 2.23 -31.34
CA ILE A 1093 51.82 2.55 -29.94
C ILE A 1093 52.40 3.94 -29.61
N ALA A 1094 51.65 4.74 -28.87
CA ALA A 1094 52.04 6.06 -28.41
C ALA A 1094 52.30 6.04 -26.90
N LEU A 1095 53.44 6.58 -26.48
CA LEU A 1095 53.78 6.76 -25.07
C LEU A 1095 53.72 8.25 -24.73
N ASN A 1096 52.73 8.63 -23.92
CA ASN A 1096 52.47 10.02 -23.56
C ASN A 1096 52.79 10.24 -22.08
N THR A 1097 53.83 11.01 -21.78
CA THR A 1097 54.16 11.36 -20.38
C THR A 1097 53.20 12.45 -19.87
N VAL A 1098 52.53 12.16 -18.76
CA VAL A 1098 51.62 13.08 -18.07
C VAL A 1098 52.05 13.17 -16.60
N GLY A 1099 52.67 14.29 -16.21
CA GLY A 1099 53.26 14.43 -14.87
C GLY A 1099 54.39 13.42 -14.64
N SER A 1100 54.24 12.59 -13.61
CA SER A 1100 55.18 11.48 -13.28
C SER A 1100 54.82 10.14 -13.94
N ASN A 1101 53.77 10.10 -14.76
CA ASN A 1101 53.20 8.86 -15.28
C ASN A 1101 53.40 8.75 -16.79
N THR A 1102 53.31 7.54 -17.34
CA THR A 1102 53.31 7.29 -18.80
C THR A 1102 52.01 6.63 -19.21
N ALA A 1103 51.21 7.31 -20.03
CA ALA A 1103 50.04 6.73 -20.67
C ALA A 1103 50.46 5.99 -21.96
N ILE A 1104 50.07 4.72 -22.05
CA ILE A 1104 50.25 3.85 -23.21
C ILE A 1104 48.96 3.93 -24.03
N ALA A 1105 49.06 4.42 -25.26
CA ALA A 1105 47.90 4.74 -26.09
C ALA A 1105 48.01 4.13 -27.49
N PHE A 1106 46.87 3.83 -28.09
CA PHE A 1106 46.73 3.38 -29.47
C PHE A 1106 45.43 3.93 -30.05
N GLY A 1107 45.42 4.38 -31.30
CA GLY A 1107 44.19 4.85 -31.95
C GLY A 1107 43.54 6.11 -31.36
N GLY A 1108 44.16 6.76 -30.37
CA GLY A 1108 43.58 7.88 -29.61
C GLY A 1108 43.03 7.47 -28.24
N GLU A 1109 42.96 6.16 -27.96
CA GLU A 1109 42.53 5.59 -26.68
C GLU A 1109 43.73 5.28 -25.79
N THR A 1110 43.56 5.44 -24.48
CA THR A 1110 44.57 5.05 -23.49
C THR A 1110 44.30 3.63 -23.05
N LEU A 1111 45.26 2.73 -23.26
CA LEU A 1111 45.13 1.31 -22.94
C LEU A 1111 45.56 1.01 -21.50
N ALA A 1112 46.62 1.68 -21.06
CA ALA A 1112 47.13 1.56 -19.70
C ALA A 1112 47.93 2.79 -19.28
N ILE A 1113 48.07 2.98 -17.97
CA ILE A 1113 48.86 4.04 -17.33
C ILE A 1113 49.92 3.37 -16.47
N LEU A 1114 51.18 3.73 -16.68
CA LEU A 1114 52.29 3.38 -15.80
C LEU A 1114 52.44 4.47 -14.75
N ASN A 1115 52.13 4.13 -13.50
CA ASN A 1115 52.18 5.08 -12.39
C ASN A 1115 53.63 5.34 -11.95
N GLY A 1116 54.03 6.61 -11.89
CA GLY A 1116 55.37 6.99 -11.42
C GLY A 1116 56.53 6.63 -12.37
N VAL A 1117 56.24 6.10 -13.57
CA VAL A 1117 57.27 5.69 -14.55
C VAL A 1117 57.25 6.61 -15.76
N THR A 1118 58.44 7.08 -16.15
CA THR A 1118 58.69 7.89 -17.36
C THR A 1118 59.87 7.33 -18.16
N ASP A 1119 60.09 7.82 -19.38
CA ASP A 1119 61.17 7.40 -20.28
C ASP A 1119 61.18 5.88 -20.56
N VAL A 1120 60.01 5.34 -20.93
CA VAL A 1120 59.86 3.92 -21.31
C VAL A 1120 60.24 3.74 -22.78
N ASP A 1121 61.05 2.73 -23.10
CA ASP A 1121 61.47 2.42 -24.46
C ASP A 1121 60.66 1.23 -25.00
N VAL A 1122 59.91 1.49 -26.07
CA VAL A 1122 59.06 0.50 -26.73
C VAL A 1122 59.84 -0.75 -27.15
N ASN A 1123 61.12 -0.63 -27.53
CA ASN A 1123 61.89 -1.76 -28.04
C ASN A 1123 62.41 -2.70 -26.95
N THR A 1124 62.45 -2.25 -25.69
CA THR A 1124 62.98 -3.03 -24.57
C THR A 1124 61.93 -3.38 -23.53
N SER A 1125 60.87 -2.58 -23.44
CA SER A 1125 59.82 -2.74 -22.44
C SER A 1125 58.56 -3.40 -22.99
N PHE A 1126 58.45 -3.66 -24.30
CA PHE A 1126 57.26 -4.26 -24.89
C PHE A 1126 57.53 -5.61 -25.56
N VAL A 1127 56.57 -6.52 -25.42
CA VAL A 1127 56.49 -7.78 -26.13
C VAL A 1127 55.23 -7.77 -26.99
N PHE A 1128 55.42 -7.84 -28.31
CA PHE A 1128 54.34 -7.92 -29.30
C PHE A 1128 54.24 -9.37 -29.77
N ALA A 1129 53.13 -10.04 -29.44
CA ALA A 1129 52.96 -11.48 -29.64
C ALA A 1129 51.78 -11.81 -30.58
#